data_AF-A0A948H0J8-F1
#
_entry.id   AF-A0A948H0J8-F1
#
_cell.length_a   1.000
_cell.length_b   1.000
_cell.length_c   1.000
_cell.angle_alpha   90.00
_cell.angle_beta   90.00
_cell.angle_gamma   90.00
#
_symmetry.space_group_name_H-M   'P 1'
#
loop_
_entity.id
_entity.type
_entity.pdbx_description
1 polymer ?
#
loop_
_entity_poly.entity_id
_entity_poly.type
_entity_poly.pdbx_seq_one_letter_code
_entity_poly.pdbx_strand_id
1 'polypeptide(L)'
;DPLLALDFLGQSSTPYGSSRQDPVPSLEKAKTEEDRIKFEKIRKTTLSNVSGFKFLYGTGGNDHLGLLEKFSKLLPELIIVGTFKSIDGDGWVVGKPAQMLGFHTAVGVYQREIWAVAQNAFTHNQWHVVETFGRACGKLAYESGRRYPDNFNELSKEEQRKITEFRDLVMIIAPEKATSLRSIAEHAKKIKKEHGGVVVVVTEGFMPPELKAEMLRLGSDQELRERWLRHDLPVEGISGLIHTTRGEAFTDLSKLLEDPELAAQFAKTAWQAEFDPHGNVTKLAGISNFIIKALEVLGGSHKVNRVVLNYEARGATPDAYDILMGEKLGVVAAQVINQGITGGKAVIYFEGMNPLTQEPEVVDLKGVSADNNLNNPDLYPEEELIRNGVYWKKQASSAVDNQGTPFRRVRESGLGRVSPAGKVSSSAVESDWLRNNANELIDKTIVTLSMEGNIPEFEDYDAQNANTKGGLGAYFGDKLEGLFEIGMTAYGIMPAYSKIRKDGQAINIDYQELIDKGILQRVYTDDGKPLVLGVHAWDEEDHSNAYKNPLRKVQVFMVNRGGTPLYLLYSPKVLDFLYVGDRARRFAQEVVFGKAAYELMKELKLIPDILHLNEAHTVVAAAQARADSLFNKTAIIYTNHTIVPGGLEVFQATGLHTDDNRMMYSIGIPEHKHLQFRSTFLRPGGIVDFCYAAIRLADVINAVSDEHAIATRKLFKDMYGKDFDIQVIGVLNGSGKTWKNDLLIKLEKEG
;
A
#
# COMPACT_ATOMS: atom_id res chain seq x y z
N ASP A 1 20.30 17.67 -22.72
CA ASP A 1 21.41 18.20 -21.92
C ASP A 1 22.24 16.99 -21.47
N PRO A 2 23.52 16.87 -21.86
CA PRO A 2 24.39 15.77 -21.45
C PRO A 2 24.52 15.62 -19.92
N LEU A 3 24.35 16.72 -19.18
CA LEU A 3 24.40 16.71 -17.71
C LEU A 3 23.18 15.99 -17.11
N LEU A 4 21.99 16.17 -17.71
CA LEU A 4 20.78 15.43 -17.33
C LEU A 4 20.88 13.93 -17.60
N ALA A 5 21.62 13.50 -18.64
CA ALA A 5 21.73 12.07 -18.97
C ALA A 5 22.56 11.29 -17.94
N LEU A 6 23.62 11.91 -17.40
CA LEU A 6 24.42 11.33 -16.31
C LEU A 6 23.61 11.23 -15.02
N ASP A 7 22.74 12.21 -14.75
CA ASP A 7 21.88 12.21 -13.57
C ASP A 7 20.86 11.06 -13.57
N PHE A 8 20.53 10.47 -14.72
CA PHE A 8 19.61 9.31 -14.80
C PHE A 8 20.32 7.95 -14.76
N LEU A 9 21.65 7.89 -14.74
CA LEU A 9 22.38 6.62 -14.68
C LEU A 9 22.09 5.90 -13.36
N GLY A 10 21.69 4.63 -13.45
CA GLY A 10 21.34 3.80 -12.29
C GLY A 10 20.02 4.17 -11.61
N GLN A 11 19.24 5.11 -12.16
CA GLN A 11 17.95 5.50 -11.59
C GLN A 11 16.77 4.78 -12.25
N SER A 12 15.66 4.66 -11.51
CA SER A 12 14.40 4.13 -12.04
C SER A 12 13.86 4.98 -13.19
N SER A 13 13.21 4.36 -14.18
CA SER A 13 12.65 5.08 -15.34
C SER A 13 11.57 6.08 -14.92
N THR A 14 11.70 7.35 -15.32
CA THR A 14 10.64 8.36 -15.15
C THR A 14 9.84 8.54 -16.44
N PRO A 15 8.54 8.18 -16.49
CA PRO A 15 7.72 8.45 -17.66
C PRO A 15 7.49 9.97 -17.80
N TYR A 16 7.93 10.56 -18.91
CA TYR A 16 7.70 11.98 -19.23
C TYR A 16 6.24 12.29 -19.60
N GLY A 17 5.44 11.27 -19.89
CA GLY A 17 4.02 11.36 -20.20
C GLY A 17 3.43 9.99 -20.48
N SER A 18 2.10 9.89 -20.51
CA SER A 18 1.39 8.66 -20.88
C SER A 18 0.26 8.98 -21.85
N SER A 19 0.14 8.21 -22.94
CA SER A 19 -1.02 8.23 -23.83
C SER A 19 -1.80 6.93 -23.66
N ARG A 20 -3.13 7.01 -23.64
CA ARG A 20 -4.03 5.83 -23.60
C ARG A 20 -4.72 5.57 -24.95
N GLN A 21 -4.28 6.25 -26.01
CA GLN A 21 -4.86 6.11 -27.34
C GLN A 21 -3.95 5.27 -28.22
N ASP A 22 -4.50 4.23 -28.88
CA ASP A 22 -3.79 3.49 -29.93
C ASP A 22 -3.44 4.47 -31.06
N PRO A 23 -2.15 4.71 -31.36
CA PRO A 23 -1.75 5.68 -32.36
C PRO A 23 -1.92 5.14 -33.79
N VAL A 24 -2.17 3.83 -33.97
CA VAL A 24 -2.39 3.22 -35.28
C VAL A 24 -3.55 2.20 -35.21
N PRO A 25 -4.79 2.69 -34.91
CA PRO A 25 -5.93 1.81 -34.69
C PRO A 25 -6.29 1.02 -35.96
N SER A 26 -6.65 -0.25 -35.79
CA SER A 26 -7.10 -1.09 -36.91
C SER A 26 -8.46 -0.61 -37.43
N LEU A 27 -8.56 -0.35 -38.73
CA LEU A 27 -9.82 0.03 -39.38
C LEU A 27 -10.87 -1.09 -39.32
N GLU A 28 -10.44 -2.35 -39.24
CA GLU A 28 -11.33 -3.51 -39.10
C GLU A 28 -12.05 -3.54 -37.74
N LYS A 29 -11.52 -2.83 -36.73
CA LYS A 29 -12.15 -2.70 -35.40
C LYS A 29 -13.17 -1.56 -35.31
N ALA A 30 -13.35 -0.76 -36.36
CA ALA A 30 -14.33 0.31 -36.37
C ALA A 30 -15.76 -0.27 -36.37
N LYS A 31 -16.58 0.11 -35.40
CA LYS A 31 -17.97 -0.37 -35.28
C LYS A 31 -18.95 0.51 -36.06
N THR A 32 -18.55 1.74 -36.36
CA THR A 32 -19.36 2.74 -37.07
C THR A 32 -18.51 3.45 -38.13
N GLU A 33 -19.18 4.12 -39.07
CA GLU A 33 -18.49 4.94 -40.08
C GLU A 33 -17.76 6.14 -39.45
N GLU A 34 -18.32 6.71 -38.38
CA GLU A 34 -17.65 7.75 -37.59
C GLU A 34 -16.37 7.24 -36.92
N ASP A 35 -16.38 6.02 -36.37
CA ASP A 35 -15.18 5.38 -35.83
C ASP A 35 -14.12 5.21 -36.90
N ARG A 36 -14.53 4.82 -38.12
CA ARG A 36 -13.61 4.62 -39.25
C ARG A 36 -12.94 5.93 -39.65
N ILE A 37 -13.70 7.01 -39.84
CA ILE A 37 -13.16 8.36 -40.15
C ILE A 37 -12.21 8.82 -39.04
N LYS A 38 -12.59 8.61 -37.78
CA LYS A 38 -11.75 8.93 -36.62
C LYS A 38 -10.45 8.14 -36.63
N PHE A 39 -10.49 6.84 -36.90
CA PHE A 39 -9.31 5.97 -36.95
C PHE A 39 -8.39 6.36 -38.10
N GLU A 40 -8.93 6.67 -39.27
CA GLU A 40 -8.15 7.18 -40.42
C GLU A 40 -7.45 8.50 -40.09
N LYS A 41 -8.16 9.44 -39.44
CA LYS A 41 -7.58 10.72 -38.99
C LYS A 41 -6.43 10.50 -38.01
N ILE A 42 -6.60 9.60 -37.03
CA ILE A 42 -5.55 9.24 -36.05
C ILE A 42 -4.34 8.68 -36.79
N ARG A 43 -4.51 7.66 -37.65
CA ARG A 43 -3.42 7.05 -38.41
C ARG A 43 -2.67 8.09 -39.24
N LYS A 44 -3.38 8.94 -39.98
CA LYS A 44 -2.76 9.99 -40.82
C LYS A 44 -1.94 10.97 -39.98
N THR A 45 -2.48 11.40 -38.84
CA THR A 45 -1.79 12.31 -37.92
C THR A 45 -0.53 11.66 -37.35
N THR A 46 -0.65 10.41 -36.87
CA THR A 46 0.48 9.65 -36.33
C THR A 46 1.58 9.48 -37.37
N LEU A 47 1.26 9.02 -38.58
CA LEU A 47 2.23 8.82 -39.65
C LEU A 47 2.91 10.15 -40.04
N SER A 48 2.16 11.25 -40.08
CA SER A 48 2.71 12.59 -40.34
C SER A 48 3.62 13.08 -39.22
N ASN A 49 3.35 12.72 -37.96
CA ASN A 49 4.17 13.13 -36.82
C ASN A 49 5.52 12.41 -36.79
N VAL A 50 5.57 11.16 -37.28
CA VAL A 50 6.80 10.36 -37.25
C VAL A 50 7.62 10.43 -38.54
N SER A 51 7.04 10.87 -39.66
CA SER A 51 7.70 10.87 -40.97
C SER A 51 8.92 11.79 -41.07
N GLY A 52 9.03 12.81 -40.22
CA GLY A 52 10.20 13.71 -40.16
C GLY A 52 11.40 13.15 -39.39
N PHE A 53 11.25 12.02 -38.71
CA PHE A 53 12.31 11.40 -37.91
C PHE A 53 13.04 10.33 -38.71
N LYS A 54 14.34 10.14 -38.44
CA LYS A 54 15.17 9.10 -39.09
C LYS A 54 14.98 7.72 -38.47
N PHE A 55 14.61 7.68 -37.20
CA PHE A 55 14.36 6.44 -36.47
C PHE A 55 13.27 6.63 -35.42
N LEU A 56 12.67 5.51 -35.03
CA LEU A 56 11.78 5.38 -33.88
C LEU A 56 12.33 4.27 -32.98
N TYR A 57 12.73 4.66 -31.77
CA TYR A 57 13.09 3.72 -30.71
C TYR A 57 11.94 3.63 -29.71
N GLY A 58 11.50 2.42 -29.41
CA GLY A 58 10.48 2.19 -28.40
C GLY A 58 10.88 1.13 -27.38
N THR A 59 10.41 1.33 -26.17
CA THR A 59 10.61 0.39 -25.06
C THR A 59 9.27 0.18 -24.35
N GLY A 60 8.97 -1.06 -23.97
CA GLY A 60 7.72 -1.40 -23.30
C GLY A 60 7.39 -2.88 -23.34
N GLY A 61 6.17 -3.22 -22.92
CA GLY A 61 5.67 -4.60 -22.97
C GLY A 61 5.21 -5.02 -24.37
N ASN A 62 4.51 -6.16 -24.43
CA ASN A 62 4.02 -6.77 -25.67
C ASN A 62 3.17 -5.80 -26.54
N ASP A 63 2.32 -4.98 -25.94
CA ASP A 63 1.52 -3.99 -26.67
C ASP A 63 2.38 -2.94 -27.40
N HIS A 64 3.49 -2.52 -26.78
CA HIS A 64 4.39 -1.50 -27.34
C HIS A 64 5.24 -2.09 -28.45
N LEU A 65 5.78 -3.29 -28.26
CA LEU A 65 6.57 -3.94 -29.31
C LEU A 65 5.69 -4.43 -30.47
N GLY A 66 4.47 -4.87 -30.20
CA GLY A 66 3.48 -5.16 -31.23
C GLY A 66 3.07 -3.90 -32.01
N LEU A 67 3.05 -2.73 -31.38
CA LEU A 67 2.86 -1.45 -32.06
C LEU A 67 4.04 -1.10 -32.96
N LEU A 68 5.27 -1.30 -32.50
CA LEU A 68 6.48 -1.09 -33.31
C LEU A 68 6.54 -2.08 -34.49
N GLU A 69 6.10 -3.32 -34.33
CA GLU A 69 5.93 -4.29 -35.44
C GLU A 69 4.92 -3.78 -36.49
N LYS A 70 3.83 -3.12 -36.06
CA LYS A 70 2.90 -2.48 -37.00
C LYS A 70 3.55 -1.29 -37.70
N PHE A 71 4.30 -0.46 -36.98
CA PHE A 71 5.01 0.66 -37.57
C PHE A 71 6.04 0.21 -38.61
N SER A 72 6.76 -0.90 -38.38
CA SER A 72 7.78 -1.37 -39.34
C SER A 72 7.17 -1.80 -40.67
N LYS A 73 5.92 -2.30 -40.65
CA LYS A 73 5.15 -2.64 -41.87
C LYS A 73 4.60 -1.38 -42.57
N LEU A 74 4.19 -0.37 -41.80
CA LEU A 74 3.60 0.87 -42.35
C LEU A 74 4.64 1.87 -42.84
N LEU A 75 5.84 1.85 -42.28
CA LEU A 75 6.94 2.78 -42.54
C LEU A 75 8.22 1.98 -42.81
N PRO A 76 8.31 1.26 -43.95
CA PRO A 76 9.43 0.35 -44.23
C PRO A 76 10.78 1.07 -44.34
N GLU A 77 10.78 2.36 -44.67
CA GLU A 77 11.97 3.20 -44.77
C GLU A 77 12.43 3.77 -43.40
N LEU A 78 11.57 3.75 -42.39
CA LEU A 78 11.90 4.26 -41.06
C LEU A 78 12.66 3.18 -40.28
N ILE A 79 13.80 3.57 -39.69
CA ILE A 79 14.54 2.70 -38.78
C ILE A 79 13.73 2.53 -37.50
N ILE A 80 13.31 1.31 -37.20
CA ILE A 80 12.48 1.01 -36.02
C ILE A 80 13.22 0.00 -35.15
N VAL A 81 13.44 0.37 -33.89
CA VAL A 81 14.12 -0.47 -32.91
C VAL A 81 13.29 -0.58 -31.64
N GLY A 82 13.07 -1.81 -31.16
CA GLY A 82 12.30 -2.12 -29.97
C GLY A 82 13.12 -2.84 -28.90
N THR A 83 12.83 -2.58 -27.62
CA THR A 83 13.37 -3.33 -26.47
C THR A 83 12.27 -3.65 -25.47
N PHE A 84 12.29 -4.87 -24.91
CA PHE A 84 11.28 -5.26 -23.92
C PHE A 84 11.51 -4.58 -22.56
N LYS A 85 10.45 -4.00 -22.02
CA LYS A 85 10.41 -3.38 -20.68
C LYS A 85 9.03 -3.53 -20.06
N SER A 86 8.93 -4.41 -19.08
CA SER A 86 7.81 -4.55 -18.16
C SER A 86 8.25 -5.38 -16.95
N ILE A 87 7.51 -5.25 -15.84
CA ILE A 87 7.70 -6.11 -14.67
C ILE A 87 6.87 -7.40 -14.74
N ASP A 88 6.05 -7.57 -15.77
CA ASP A 88 5.16 -8.74 -15.89
C ASP A 88 5.91 -10.00 -16.35
N GLY A 89 7.06 -9.83 -17.03
CA GLY A 89 7.94 -10.92 -17.47
C GLY A 89 7.41 -11.77 -18.62
N ASP A 90 6.39 -11.30 -19.35
CA ASP A 90 5.65 -12.05 -20.37
C ASP A 90 6.15 -11.83 -21.80
N GLY A 91 7.42 -11.43 -21.97
CA GLY A 91 7.98 -11.08 -23.27
C GLY A 91 8.09 -12.27 -24.21
N TRP A 92 7.60 -12.12 -25.43
CA TRP A 92 7.73 -13.13 -26.47
C TRP A 92 7.89 -12.47 -27.84
N VAL A 93 8.88 -12.92 -28.61
CA VAL A 93 9.15 -12.42 -29.96
C VAL A 93 9.88 -13.50 -30.77
N VAL A 94 9.68 -13.52 -32.08
CA VAL A 94 10.26 -14.53 -33.01
C VAL A 94 10.05 -15.98 -32.56
N GLY A 95 8.93 -16.28 -31.91
CA GLY A 95 8.60 -17.63 -31.47
C GLY A 95 9.39 -18.11 -30.25
N LYS A 96 10.03 -17.20 -29.50
CA LYS A 96 10.83 -17.51 -28.32
C LYS A 96 10.51 -16.54 -27.16
N PRO A 97 10.64 -16.99 -25.91
CA PRO A 97 10.46 -16.14 -24.75
C PRO A 97 11.65 -15.19 -24.55
N ALA A 98 11.36 -13.93 -24.26
CA ALA A 98 12.33 -12.87 -24.05
C ALA A 98 12.24 -12.30 -22.64
N GLN A 99 13.40 -11.93 -22.09
CA GLN A 99 13.51 -11.22 -20.82
C GLN A 99 12.98 -9.79 -20.97
N MET A 100 12.46 -9.24 -19.88
CA MET A 100 11.96 -7.88 -19.83
C MET A 100 12.74 -7.04 -18.83
N LEU A 101 13.22 -5.88 -19.27
CA LEU A 101 13.94 -4.95 -18.40
C LEU A 101 13.05 -4.52 -17.22
N GLY A 102 13.59 -4.65 -16.00
CA GLY A 102 12.92 -4.33 -14.73
C GLY A 102 12.24 -5.52 -14.07
N PHE A 103 12.13 -6.67 -14.74
CA PHE A 103 11.54 -7.89 -14.17
C PHE A 103 12.38 -8.45 -13.01
N HIS A 104 13.71 -8.51 -13.18
CA HIS A 104 14.61 -9.08 -12.18
C HIS A 104 14.59 -8.27 -10.87
N THR A 105 14.67 -6.94 -10.98
CA THR A 105 14.53 -6.02 -9.85
C THR A 105 13.18 -6.22 -9.14
N ALA A 106 12.09 -6.32 -9.89
CA ALA A 106 10.75 -6.48 -9.32
C ALA A 106 10.58 -7.81 -8.57
N VAL A 107 11.10 -8.91 -9.12
CA VAL A 107 11.14 -10.22 -8.44
C VAL A 107 11.91 -10.13 -7.13
N GLY A 108 13.08 -9.50 -7.12
CA GLY A 108 13.88 -9.33 -5.90
C GLY A 108 13.16 -8.55 -4.80
N VAL A 109 12.42 -7.48 -5.16
CA VAL A 109 11.60 -6.72 -4.20
C VAL A 109 10.46 -7.58 -3.65
N TYR A 110 9.65 -8.20 -4.51
CA TYR A 110 8.49 -8.97 -4.07
C TYR A 110 8.87 -10.25 -3.33
N GLN A 111 9.97 -10.90 -3.70
CA GLN A 111 10.47 -12.09 -3.02
C GLN A 111 10.77 -11.78 -1.56
N ARG A 112 11.47 -10.68 -1.25
CA ARG A 112 11.75 -10.26 0.14
C ARG A 112 10.48 -10.05 0.94
N GLU A 113 9.50 -9.35 0.37
CA GLU A 113 8.21 -9.07 1.02
C GLU A 113 7.39 -10.34 1.26
N ILE A 114 7.26 -11.21 0.26
CA ILE A 114 6.51 -12.48 0.37
C ILE A 114 7.09 -13.36 1.47
N TRP A 115 8.41 -13.49 1.56
CA TRP A 115 9.04 -14.33 2.56
C TRP A 115 9.03 -13.72 3.96
N ALA A 116 9.02 -12.38 4.08
CA ALA A 116 8.74 -11.72 5.36
C ALA A 116 7.30 -12.00 5.83
N VAL A 117 6.33 -11.95 4.91
CA VAL A 117 4.94 -12.32 5.18
C VAL A 117 4.80 -13.80 5.55
N ALA A 118 5.53 -14.70 4.89
CA ALA A 118 5.52 -16.14 5.19
C ALA A 118 6.04 -16.44 6.61
N GLN A 119 7.13 -15.79 7.01
CA GLN A 119 7.63 -15.87 8.39
C GLN A 119 6.58 -15.37 9.40
N ASN A 120 5.94 -14.24 9.12
CA ASN A 120 4.90 -13.68 9.98
C ASN A 120 3.67 -14.61 10.08
N ALA A 121 3.25 -15.18 8.95
CA ALA A 121 2.15 -16.14 8.88
C ALA A 121 2.43 -17.39 9.72
N PHE A 122 3.66 -17.91 9.67
CA PHE A 122 4.09 -19.02 10.51
C PHE A 122 4.08 -18.65 11.99
N THR A 123 4.74 -17.56 12.35
CA THR A 123 4.98 -17.15 13.75
C THR A 123 3.68 -16.91 14.51
N HIS A 124 2.69 -16.27 13.88
CA HIS A 124 1.43 -15.92 14.53
C HIS A 124 0.26 -16.84 14.13
N ASN A 125 0.55 -17.93 13.42
CA ASN A 125 -0.45 -18.89 12.98
C ASN A 125 -1.60 -18.20 12.20
N GLN A 126 -1.24 -17.34 11.24
CA GLN A 126 -2.13 -16.41 10.52
C GLN A 126 -2.40 -16.83 9.06
N TRP A 127 -3.45 -16.25 8.49
CA TRP A 127 -3.76 -16.32 7.06
C TRP A 127 -3.39 -14.99 6.42
N HIS A 128 -2.64 -15.03 5.32
CA HIS A 128 -2.32 -13.85 4.52
C HIS A 128 -2.76 -14.04 3.08
N VAL A 129 -3.22 -12.97 2.46
CA VAL A 129 -3.40 -12.86 1.01
C VAL A 129 -2.52 -11.73 0.53
N VAL A 130 -1.57 -12.05 -0.35
CA VAL A 130 -0.64 -11.12 -0.98
C VAL A 130 -1.09 -10.93 -2.43
N GLU A 131 -1.59 -9.75 -2.77
CA GLU A 131 -1.96 -9.39 -4.15
C GLU A 131 -0.75 -8.80 -4.87
N THR A 132 -0.36 -9.33 -6.04
CA THR A 132 0.76 -8.83 -6.85
C THR A 132 0.30 -8.26 -8.20
N PHE A 133 1.12 -7.42 -8.82
CA PHE A 133 0.97 -7.09 -10.25
C PHE A 133 0.99 -8.34 -11.16
N GLY A 134 0.33 -8.21 -12.31
CA GLY A 134 0.28 -9.21 -13.37
C GLY A 134 -1.15 -9.41 -13.88
N ARG A 135 -1.47 -8.78 -15.01
CA ARG A 135 -2.87 -8.71 -15.48
C ARG A 135 -3.33 -9.96 -16.23
N ALA A 136 -2.47 -10.49 -17.08
CA ALA A 136 -2.74 -11.69 -17.87
C ALA A 136 -1.70 -12.80 -17.63
N CYS A 137 -0.64 -12.49 -16.88
CA CYS A 137 0.49 -13.38 -16.63
C CYS A 137 0.78 -13.40 -15.12
N GLY A 138 0.89 -14.60 -14.55
CA GLY A 138 1.21 -14.85 -13.15
C GLY A 138 2.71 -15.04 -12.88
N LYS A 139 3.57 -14.86 -13.89
CA LYS A 139 5.01 -15.13 -13.78
C LYS A 139 5.70 -14.33 -12.69
N LEU A 140 5.36 -13.05 -12.51
CA LEU A 140 5.91 -12.24 -11.43
C LEU A 140 5.58 -12.81 -10.04
N ALA A 141 4.32 -13.23 -9.83
CA ALA A 141 3.90 -13.89 -8.60
C ALA A 141 4.61 -15.23 -8.40
N TYR A 142 4.76 -16.00 -9.49
CA TYR A 142 5.46 -17.28 -9.51
C TYR A 142 6.94 -17.13 -9.12
N GLU A 143 7.71 -16.31 -9.83
CA GLU A 143 9.15 -16.14 -9.58
C GLU A 143 9.43 -15.55 -8.19
N SER A 144 8.56 -14.64 -7.71
CA SER A 144 8.72 -14.02 -6.41
C SER A 144 8.38 -14.97 -5.25
N GLY A 145 7.38 -15.84 -5.43
CA GLY A 145 6.85 -16.70 -4.37
C GLY A 145 7.23 -18.19 -4.47
N ARG A 146 7.93 -18.62 -5.52
CA ARG A 146 8.20 -20.05 -5.77
C ARG A 146 9.01 -20.67 -4.64
N ARG A 147 8.62 -21.90 -4.27
CA ARG A 147 9.21 -22.64 -3.15
C ARG A 147 10.67 -23.06 -3.36
N TYR A 148 11.10 -23.20 -4.61
CA TYR A 148 12.45 -23.62 -4.98
C TYR A 148 12.99 -22.69 -6.08
N PRO A 149 13.47 -21.48 -5.73
CA PRO A 149 13.99 -20.56 -6.71
C PRO A 149 15.32 -21.02 -7.29
N ASP A 150 15.56 -20.79 -8.58
CA ASP A 150 16.79 -21.22 -9.26
C ASP A 150 18.02 -20.48 -8.73
N ASN A 151 17.84 -19.21 -8.37
CA ASN A 151 18.88 -18.36 -7.79
C ASN A 151 19.04 -18.56 -6.27
N PHE A 152 18.49 -19.63 -5.67
CA PHE A 152 18.51 -19.84 -4.20
C PHE A 152 19.90 -19.66 -3.58
N ASN A 153 20.95 -20.17 -4.23
CA ASN A 153 22.33 -20.08 -3.73
C ASN A 153 22.94 -18.67 -3.85
N GLU A 154 22.35 -17.79 -4.65
CA GLU A 154 22.77 -16.40 -4.86
C GLU A 154 22.06 -15.45 -3.89
N LEU A 155 20.98 -15.90 -3.24
CA LEU A 155 20.26 -15.13 -2.22
C LEU A 155 21.07 -14.96 -0.94
N SER A 156 20.74 -13.95 -0.15
CA SER A 156 21.33 -13.78 1.18
C SER A 156 21.03 -14.99 2.07
N LYS A 157 21.89 -15.23 3.07
CA LYS A 157 21.67 -16.32 4.04
C LYS A 157 20.32 -16.22 4.76
N GLU A 158 19.83 -14.99 4.98
CA GLU A 158 18.53 -14.76 5.60
C GLU A 158 17.37 -15.18 4.68
N GLU A 159 17.43 -14.83 3.40
CA GLU A 159 16.42 -15.24 2.40
C GLU A 159 16.42 -16.76 2.21
N GLN A 160 17.61 -17.38 2.09
CA GLN A 160 17.76 -18.83 2.02
C GLN A 160 17.10 -19.54 3.21
N ARG A 161 17.33 -19.02 4.44
CA ARG A 161 16.70 -19.53 5.66
C ARG A 161 15.17 -19.42 5.60
N LYS A 162 14.63 -18.22 5.28
CA LYS A 162 13.18 -17.98 5.24
C LYS A 162 12.48 -18.89 4.22
N ILE A 163 13.04 -19.04 3.02
CA ILE A 163 12.51 -19.96 2.00
C ILE A 163 12.53 -21.39 2.54
N THR A 164 13.65 -21.83 3.11
CA THR A 164 13.78 -23.20 3.64
C THR A 164 12.77 -23.50 4.76
N GLU A 165 12.57 -22.54 5.66
CA GLU A 165 11.68 -22.69 6.82
C GLU A 165 10.19 -22.55 6.45
N PHE A 166 9.84 -21.67 5.50
CA PHE A 166 8.44 -21.25 5.31
C PHE A 166 7.83 -21.57 3.94
N ARG A 167 8.57 -22.18 3.01
CA ARG A 167 8.05 -22.44 1.64
C ARG A 167 6.75 -23.21 1.57
N ASP A 168 6.49 -24.10 2.52
CA ASP A 168 5.27 -24.91 2.50
C ASP A 168 4.01 -24.12 2.90
N LEU A 169 4.16 -22.91 3.45
CA LEU A 169 3.06 -22.00 3.76
C LEU A 169 2.55 -21.25 2.51
N VAL A 170 3.40 -21.10 1.50
CA VAL A 170 3.13 -20.28 0.32
C VAL A 170 2.38 -21.09 -0.73
N MET A 171 1.24 -20.59 -1.17
CA MET A 171 0.54 -21.06 -2.37
C MET A 171 0.32 -19.88 -3.32
N ILE A 172 0.46 -20.13 -4.62
CA ILE A 172 0.41 -19.13 -5.68
C ILE A 172 -0.83 -19.38 -6.55
N ILE A 173 -1.61 -18.33 -6.77
CA ILE A 173 -2.80 -18.32 -7.62
C ILE A 173 -2.53 -17.40 -8.81
N ALA A 174 -2.54 -18.00 -10.00
CA ALA A 174 -2.18 -17.33 -11.24
C ALA A 174 -3.37 -17.29 -12.22
N PRO A 175 -3.52 -16.22 -13.03
CA PRO A 175 -4.62 -16.08 -14.00
C PRO A 175 -4.67 -17.20 -15.03
N GLU A 176 -3.52 -17.79 -15.37
CA GLU A 176 -3.37 -18.90 -16.30
C GLU A 176 -3.99 -20.21 -15.80
N LYS A 177 -4.06 -20.40 -14.48
CA LYS A 177 -4.51 -21.64 -13.82
C LYS A 177 -5.82 -21.40 -13.09
N ALA A 178 -6.91 -21.44 -13.85
CA ALA A 178 -8.25 -21.21 -13.31
C ALA A 178 -8.60 -22.17 -12.15
N THR A 179 -9.12 -21.60 -11.06
CA THR A 179 -9.58 -22.35 -9.88
C THR A 179 -10.69 -21.59 -9.17
N SER A 180 -11.56 -22.29 -8.44
CA SER A 180 -12.67 -21.66 -7.72
C SER A 180 -12.24 -21.11 -6.36
N LEU A 181 -12.97 -20.12 -5.86
CA LEU A 181 -12.81 -19.55 -4.52
C LEU A 181 -12.91 -20.62 -3.43
N ARG A 182 -13.83 -21.58 -3.58
CA ARG A 182 -13.92 -22.76 -2.70
C ARG A 182 -12.63 -23.58 -2.70
N SER A 183 -12.11 -23.91 -3.88
CA SER A 183 -10.89 -24.73 -3.99
C SER A 183 -9.69 -24.04 -3.34
N ILE A 184 -9.56 -22.73 -3.56
CA ILE A 184 -8.55 -21.90 -2.89
C ILE A 184 -8.72 -21.97 -1.38
N ALA A 185 -9.94 -21.76 -0.87
CA ALA A 185 -10.21 -21.75 0.57
C ALA A 185 -9.95 -23.11 1.23
N GLU A 186 -10.35 -24.21 0.59
CA GLU A 186 -10.10 -25.57 1.05
C GLU A 186 -8.60 -25.90 1.09
N HIS A 187 -7.86 -25.52 0.05
CA HIS A 187 -6.43 -25.77 0.00
C HIS A 187 -5.66 -24.91 1.00
N ALA A 188 -6.01 -23.64 1.12
CA ALA A 188 -5.42 -22.75 2.11
C ALA A 188 -5.70 -23.23 3.55
N LYS A 189 -6.90 -23.76 3.82
CA LYS A 189 -7.24 -24.41 5.09
C LYS A 189 -6.39 -25.63 5.37
N LYS A 190 -6.10 -26.43 4.34
CA LYS A 190 -5.20 -27.58 4.45
C LYS A 190 -3.80 -27.12 4.84
N ILE A 191 -3.22 -26.18 4.10
CA ILE A 191 -1.89 -25.62 4.40
C ILE A 191 -1.85 -25.06 5.82
N LYS A 192 -2.85 -24.25 6.19
CA LYS A 192 -2.97 -23.69 7.54
C LYS A 192 -2.96 -24.74 8.64
N LYS A 193 -3.68 -25.84 8.43
CA LYS A 193 -3.78 -26.95 9.38
C LYS A 193 -2.47 -27.73 9.49
N GLU A 194 -1.75 -27.89 8.37
CA GLU A 194 -0.51 -28.67 8.29
C GLU A 194 0.71 -27.88 8.77
N HIS A 195 0.77 -26.58 8.48
CA HIS A 195 1.98 -25.77 8.64
C HIS A 195 1.82 -24.59 9.62
N GLY A 196 0.66 -24.43 10.25
CA GLY A 196 0.40 -23.35 11.21
C GLY A 196 0.13 -21.99 10.57
N GLY A 197 0.67 -21.66 9.40
CA GLY A 197 0.33 -20.46 8.65
C GLY A 197 -0.12 -20.77 7.23
N VAL A 198 -0.65 -19.78 6.53
CA VAL A 198 -0.82 -19.84 5.07
C VAL A 198 -0.67 -18.46 4.45
N VAL A 199 0.02 -18.41 3.32
CA VAL A 199 0.17 -17.23 2.48
C VAL A 199 -0.35 -17.56 1.09
N VAL A 200 -1.43 -16.91 0.68
CA VAL A 200 -1.98 -16.99 -0.66
C VAL A 200 -1.44 -15.81 -1.46
N VAL A 201 -0.47 -16.06 -2.34
CA VAL A 201 0.02 -15.06 -3.29
C VAL A 201 -0.88 -15.12 -4.52
N VAL A 202 -1.57 -14.05 -4.85
CA VAL A 202 -2.50 -13.97 -5.98
C VAL A 202 -2.14 -12.82 -6.89
N THR A 203 -2.16 -13.07 -8.19
CA THR A 203 -1.97 -12.01 -9.18
C THR A 203 -3.26 -11.21 -9.38
N GLU A 204 -3.19 -9.87 -9.51
CA GLU A 204 -4.35 -8.99 -9.66
C GLU A 204 -5.28 -9.38 -10.83
N GLY A 205 -4.71 -9.98 -11.88
CA GLY A 205 -5.42 -10.46 -13.05
C GLY A 205 -6.25 -11.73 -12.85
N PHE A 206 -6.09 -12.40 -11.71
CA PHE A 206 -6.81 -13.64 -11.43
C PHE A 206 -8.32 -13.40 -11.37
N MET A 207 -9.09 -14.27 -12.02
CA MET A 207 -10.54 -14.21 -12.05
C MET A 207 -11.13 -15.61 -11.85
N PRO A 208 -11.77 -15.88 -10.69
CA PRO A 208 -12.47 -17.13 -10.44
C PRO A 208 -13.52 -17.42 -11.54
N PRO A 209 -13.67 -18.69 -11.99
CA PRO A 209 -14.64 -19.05 -13.02
C PRO A 209 -16.07 -18.62 -12.71
N GLU A 210 -16.52 -18.80 -11.47
CA GLU A 210 -17.85 -18.41 -10.99
C GLU A 210 -18.07 -16.90 -11.07
N LEU A 211 -17.04 -16.11 -10.70
CA LEU A 211 -17.06 -14.65 -10.75
C LEU A 211 -17.13 -14.17 -12.21
N LYS A 212 -16.27 -14.72 -13.08
CA LYS A 212 -16.23 -14.42 -14.51
C LYS A 212 -17.57 -14.68 -15.20
N ALA A 213 -18.19 -15.83 -14.91
CA ALA A 213 -19.43 -16.25 -15.53
C ALA A 213 -20.60 -15.29 -15.19
N GLU A 214 -20.72 -14.89 -13.93
CA GLU A 214 -21.80 -13.99 -13.50
C GLU A 214 -21.52 -12.53 -13.88
N MET A 215 -20.27 -12.08 -13.87
CA MET A 215 -19.91 -10.76 -14.40
C MET A 215 -20.29 -10.62 -15.88
N LEU A 216 -19.98 -11.62 -16.71
CA LEU A 216 -20.34 -11.59 -18.13
C LEU A 216 -21.86 -11.60 -18.34
N ARG A 217 -22.57 -12.45 -17.58
CA ARG A 217 -24.03 -12.55 -17.66
C ARG A 217 -24.70 -11.24 -17.25
N LEU A 218 -24.36 -10.70 -16.07
CA LEU A 218 -24.96 -9.47 -15.56
C LEU A 218 -24.51 -8.25 -16.35
N GLY A 219 -23.26 -8.20 -16.79
CA GLY A 219 -22.74 -7.12 -17.64
C GLY A 219 -23.44 -7.01 -19.00
N SER A 220 -23.99 -8.12 -19.50
CA SER A 220 -24.80 -8.12 -20.73
C SER A 220 -26.25 -7.66 -20.54
N ASP A 221 -26.72 -7.53 -19.29
CA ASP A 221 -28.08 -7.10 -18.97
C ASP A 221 -28.17 -5.56 -18.88
N GLN A 222 -28.67 -4.94 -19.94
CA GLN A 222 -28.77 -3.48 -20.05
C GLN A 222 -29.75 -2.89 -19.03
N GLU A 223 -30.84 -3.58 -18.72
CA GLU A 223 -31.85 -3.09 -17.79
C GLU A 223 -31.29 -3.04 -16.37
N LEU A 224 -30.62 -4.12 -15.93
CA LEU A 224 -29.97 -4.15 -14.62
C LEU A 224 -28.85 -3.12 -14.52
N ARG A 225 -28.07 -2.94 -15.60
CA ARG A 225 -27.03 -1.91 -15.67
C ARG A 225 -27.60 -0.50 -15.51
N GLU A 226 -28.68 -0.17 -16.19
CA GLU A 226 -29.33 1.15 -16.07
C GLU A 226 -29.91 1.38 -14.68
N ARG A 227 -30.56 0.36 -14.10
CA ARG A 227 -31.06 0.42 -12.72
C ARG A 227 -29.94 0.65 -11.72
N TRP A 228 -28.80 -0.03 -11.90
CA TRP A 228 -27.62 0.21 -11.08
C TRP A 228 -27.09 1.64 -11.22
N LEU A 229 -26.97 2.16 -12.44
CA LEU A 229 -26.48 3.51 -12.71
C LEU A 229 -27.40 4.63 -12.17
N ARG A 230 -28.71 4.36 -12.08
CA ARG A 230 -29.69 5.28 -11.49
C ARG A 230 -29.85 5.13 -9.98
N HIS A 231 -29.14 4.18 -9.35
CA HIS A 231 -29.31 3.80 -7.94
C HIS A 231 -30.69 3.17 -7.61
N ASP A 232 -31.38 2.60 -8.60
CA ASP A 232 -32.66 1.85 -8.44
C ASP A 232 -32.45 0.36 -8.05
N LEU A 233 -31.20 -0.10 -8.07
CA LEU A 233 -30.80 -1.45 -7.68
C LEU A 233 -29.91 -1.37 -6.43
N PRO A 234 -30.43 -1.71 -5.24
CA PRO A 234 -29.65 -1.67 -4.01
C PRO A 234 -28.56 -2.74 -3.99
N VAL A 235 -27.47 -2.45 -3.26
CA VAL A 235 -26.32 -3.35 -3.11
C VAL A 235 -26.72 -4.69 -2.49
N GLU A 236 -27.67 -4.66 -1.56
CA GLU A 236 -28.22 -5.84 -0.87
C GLU A 236 -28.99 -6.77 -1.82
N GLY A 237 -29.44 -6.26 -2.97
CA GLY A 237 -30.13 -7.05 -3.98
C GLY A 237 -29.20 -7.85 -4.90
N ILE A 238 -27.88 -7.57 -4.87
CA ILE A 238 -26.92 -8.14 -5.83
C ILE A 238 -26.70 -9.64 -5.61
N SER A 239 -26.62 -10.12 -4.37
CA SER A 239 -26.47 -11.55 -4.05
C SER A 239 -27.61 -12.40 -4.61
N GLY A 240 -28.84 -11.85 -4.60
CA GLY A 240 -30.04 -12.48 -5.14
C GLY A 240 -30.09 -12.54 -6.67
N LEU A 241 -29.24 -11.79 -7.35
CA LEU A 241 -29.10 -11.86 -8.80
C LEU A 241 -28.21 -13.02 -9.26
N ILE A 242 -27.42 -13.62 -8.36
CA ILE A 242 -26.50 -14.71 -8.69
C ILE A 242 -27.27 -15.99 -8.98
N HIS A 243 -26.95 -16.62 -10.10
CA HIS A 243 -27.68 -17.80 -10.57
C HIS A 243 -27.20 -19.09 -9.86
N THR A 244 -27.67 -19.31 -8.63
CA THR A 244 -27.25 -20.41 -7.74
C THR A 244 -27.59 -21.82 -8.25
N THR A 245 -28.52 -21.95 -9.19
CA THR A 245 -28.86 -23.22 -9.85
C THR A 245 -27.72 -23.78 -10.71
N ARG A 246 -26.67 -23.00 -10.98
CA ARG A 246 -25.47 -23.42 -11.74
C ARG A 246 -24.45 -24.20 -10.92
N GLY A 247 -24.74 -24.49 -9.65
CA GLY A 247 -23.95 -25.37 -8.80
C GLY A 247 -23.30 -24.66 -7.61
N GLU A 248 -22.60 -25.44 -6.80
CA GLU A 248 -22.12 -25.04 -5.47
C GLU A 248 -21.23 -23.78 -5.49
N ALA A 249 -20.37 -23.63 -6.50
CA ALA A 249 -19.51 -22.44 -6.64
C ALA A 249 -20.32 -21.13 -6.83
N PHE A 250 -21.50 -21.19 -7.45
CA PHE A 250 -22.38 -20.02 -7.62
C PHE A 250 -23.18 -19.75 -6.35
N THR A 251 -23.56 -20.81 -5.62
CA THR A 251 -24.12 -20.68 -4.27
C THR A 251 -23.12 -20.01 -3.32
N ASP A 252 -21.86 -20.39 -3.39
CA ASP A 252 -20.79 -19.75 -2.62
C ASP A 252 -20.63 -18.29 -2.99
N LEU A 253 -20.56 -17.98 -4.29
CA LEU A 253 -20.46 -16.60 -4.74
C LEU A 253 -21.65 -15.76 -4.25
N SER A 254 -22.88 -16.27 -4.35
CA SER A 254 -24.08 -15.61 -3.82
C SER A 254 -23.94 -15.33 -2.31
N LYS A 255 -23.48 -16.31 -1.54
CA LYS A 255 -23.23 -16.18 -0.09
C LYS A 255 -22.13 -15.15 0.22
N LEU A 256 -21.04 -15.14 -0.55
CA LEU A 256 -19.95 -14.17 -0.39
C LEU A 256 -20.43 -12.75 -0.65
N LEU A 257 -21.33 -12.57 -1.63
CA LEU A 257 -21.92 -11.28 -1.99
C LEU A 257 -23.07 -10.84 -1.07
N GLU A 258 -23.37 -11.57 0.01
CA GLU A 258 -24.17 -11.03 1.11
C GLU A 258 -23.42 -9.90 1.86
N ASP A 259 -22.09 -9.86 1.71
CA ASP A 259 -21.25 -8.75 2.16
C ASP A 259 -21.47 -7.52 1.26
N PRO A 260 -21.98 -6.39 1.80
CA PRO A 260 -22.32 -5.22 0.99
C PRO A 260 -21.10 -4.59 0.29
N GLU A 261 -19.92 -4.62 0.89
CA GLU A 261 -18.71 -4.05 0.26
C GLU A 261 -18.28 -4.90 -0.94
N LEU A 262 -18.33 -6.23 -0.79
CA LEU A 262 -18.00 -7.17 -1.87
C LEU A 262 -19.06 -7.16 -2.99
N ALA A 263 -20.35 -7.04 -2.63
CA ALA A 263 -21.46 -6.86 -3.57
C ALA A 263 -21.31 -5.58 -4.39
N ALA A 264 -20.97 -4.46 -3.76
CA ALA A 264 -20.74 -3.19 -4.44
C ALA A 264 -19.52 -3.28 -5.39
N GLN A 265 -18.43 -3.92 -4.94
CA GLN A 265 -17.26 -4.17 -5.79
C GLN A 265 -17.62 -5.03 -7.01
N PHE A 266 -18.36 -6.13 -6.81
CA PHE A 266 -18.81 -7.00 -7.89
C PHE A 266 -19.69 -6.25 -8.89
N ALA A 267 -20.72 -5.55 -8.43
CA ALA A 267 -21.64 -4.77 -9.27
C ALA A 267 -20.90 -3.70 -10.08
N LYS A 268 -19.96 -2.98 -9.44
CA LYS A 268 -19.09 -2.01 -10.12
C LYS A 268 -18.27 -2.68 -11.23
N THR A 269 -17.70 -3.84 -10.96
CA THR A 269 -16.89 -4.56 -11.94
C THR A 269 -17.75 -5.14 -13.08
N ALA A 270 -18.98 -5.59 -12.80
CA ALA A 270 -19.89 -6.12 -13.81
C ALA A 270 -20.47 -5.03 -14.74
N TRP A 271 -20.81 -3.85 -14.21
CA TRP A 271 -21.59 -2.84 -14.94
C TRP A 271 -20.86 -1.53 -15.26
N GLN A 272 -19.74 -1.26 -14.59
CA GLN A 272 -18.96 -0.02 -14.72
C GLN A 272 -17.48 -0.28 -15.07
N ALA A 273 -17.09 -1.52 -15.39
CA ALA A 273 -15.76 -1.81 -15.89
C ALA A 273 -15.51 -1.08 -17.22
N GLU A 274 -14.45 -0.29 -17.26
CA GLU A 274 -13.89 0.24 -18.50
C GLU A 274 -13.05 -0.86 -19.17
N PHE A 275 -13.05 -0.92 -20.50
CA PHE A 275 -12.21 -1.82 -21.28
C PHE A 275 -11.12 -1.00 -21.99
N ASP A 276 -9.89 -1.50 -22.02
CA ASP A 276 -8.81 -0.86 -22.74
C ASP A 276 -8.96 -1.08 -24.27
N PRO A 277 -8.18 -0.40 -25.12
CA PRO A 277 -8.23 -0.56 -26.58
C PRO A 277 -7.97 -1.99 -27.09
N HIS A 278 -7.46 -2.88 -26.22
CA HIS A 278 -7.15 -4.28 -26.52
C HIS A 278 -8.27 -5.23 -26.06
N GLY A 279 -9.33 -4.71 -25.42
CA GLY A 279 -10.49 -5.47 -24.98
C GLY A 279 -10.36 -6.07 -23.57
N ASN A 280 -9.34 -5.67 -22.80
CA ASN A 280 -9.14 -6.13 -21.43
C ASN A 280 -9.78 -5.14 -20.44
N VAL A 281 -10.34 -5.63 -19.32
CA VAL A 281 -10.91 -4.78 -18.24
C VAL A 281 -9.80 -3.92 -17.63
N THR A 282 -9.89 -2.58 -17.74
CA THR A 282 -8.81 -1.60 -17.44
C THR A 282 -8.30 -1.64 -16.01
N LYS A 283 -9.12 -2.10 -15.05
CA LYS A 283 -8.74 -2.34 -13.65
C LYS A 283 -9.54 -3.50 -13.07
N LEU A 284 -8.88 -4.64 -12.89
CA LEU A 284 -9.32 -5.70 -11.99
C LEU A 284 -8.55 -5.52 -10.68
N ALA A 285 -9.01 -4.60 -9.83
CA ALA A 285 -8.39 -4.37 -8.53
C ALA A 285 -9.23 -5.02 -7.44
N GLY A 286 -8.56 -5.69 -6.50
CA GLY A 286 -9.20 -6.25 -5.31
C GLY A 286 -9.74 -7.66 -5.46
N ILE A 287 -9.16 -8.50 -6.32
CA ILE A 287 -9.45 -9.94 -6.32
C ILE A 287 -9.13 -10.57 -4.96
N SER A 288 -8.13 -10.05 -4.27
CA SER A 288 -7.82 -10.39 -2.88
C SER A 288 -9.01 -10.26 -1.94
N ASN A 289 -9.94 -9.31 -2.14
CA ASN A 289 -11.14 -9.19 -1.31
C ASN A 289 -12.06 -10.42 -1.46
N PHE A 290 -12.24 -10.93 -2.69
CA PHE A 290 -13.01 -12.15 -2.93
C PHE A 290 -12.34 -13.37 -2.31
N ILE A 291 -11.02 -13.48 -2.42
CA ILE A 291 -10.25 -14.57 -1.79
C ILE A 291 -10.31 -14.48 -0.28
N ILE A 292 -10.10 -13.30 0.32
CA ILE A 292 -10.22 -13.06 1.77
C ILE A 292 -11.60 -13.51 2.24
N LYS A 293 -12.67 -13.07 1.57
CA LYS A 293 -14.03 -13.47 1.94
C LYS A 293 -14.26 -14.98 1.78
N ALA A 294 -13.69 -15.60 0.76
CA ALA A 294 -13.74 -17.06 0.60
C ALA A 294 -13.01 -17.80 1.74
N LEU A 295 -11.84 -17.32 2.14
CA LEU A 295 -11.07 -17.89 3.25
C LEU A 295 -11.80 -17.74 4.59
N GLU A 296 -12.52 -16.64 4.79
CA GLU A 296 -13.38 -16.44 5.96
C GLU A 296 -14.61 -17.36 5.95
N VAL A 297 -15.41 -17.29 4.88
CA VAL A 297 -16.73 -17.94 4.81
C VAL A 297 -16.64 -19.45 4.54
N LEU A 298 -15.67 -19.88 3.73
CA LEU A 298 -15.50 -21.28 3.30
C LEU A 298 -14.29 -21.93 3.97
N GLY A 299 -13.20 -21.19 4.12
CA GLY A 299 -11.97 -21.65 4.79
C GLY A 299 -12.13 -21.75 6.31
N GLY A 300 -13.06 -20.98 6.89
CA GLY A 300 -13.28 -20.90 8.33
C GLY A 300 -12.22 -20.08 9.05
N SER A 301 -11.57 -19.14 8.36
CA SER A 301 -10.68 -18.16 8.99
C SER A 301 -11.51 -17.09 9.71
N HIS A 302 -11.09 -16.72 10.92
CA HIS A 302 -11.67 -15.56 11.62
C HIS A 302 -11.06 -14.23 11.14
N LYS A 303 -9.80 -14.27 10.66
CA LYS A 303 -9.07 -13.08 10.20
C LYS A 303 -8.10 -13.47 9.09
N VAL A 304 -8.11 -12.70 8.01
CA VAL A 304 -7.14 -12.81 6.92
C VAL A 304 -6.48 -11.46 6.73
N ASN A 305 -5.15 -11.42 6.78
CA ASN A 305 -4.39 -10.20 6.56
C ASN A 305 -4.21 -9.99 5.05
N ARG A 306 -4.45 -8.77 4.59
CA ARG A 306 -4.19 -8.38 3.20
C ARG A 306 -2.85 -7.67 3.09
N VAL A 307 -2.06 -8.07 2.11
CA VAL A 307 -0.86 -7.37 1.67
C VAL A 307 -1.04 -7.08 0.18
N VAL A 308 -0.69 -5.87 -0.24
CA VAL A 308 -0.79 -5.45 -1.65
C VAL A 308 0.59 -5.05 -2.10
N LEU A 309 1.15 -5.84 -3.00
CA LEU A 309 2.41 -5.58 -3.67
C LEU A 309 2.13 -5.07 -5.08
N ASN A 310 1.99 -3.75 -5.21
CA ASN A 310 1.70 -3.08 -6.47
C ASN A 310 2.85 -2.14 -6.86
N TYR A 311 2.67 -0.83 -6.65
CA TYR A 311 3.44 0.21 -7.34
C TYR A 311 4.91 0.29 -6.90
N GLU A 312 5.24 -0.23 -5.73
CA GLU A 312 6.56 -0.15 -5.10
C GLU A 312 7.68 -0.83 -5.92
N ALA A 313 7.41 -1.94 -6.62
CA ALA A 313 8.41 -2.57 -7.48
C ALA A 313 8.66 -1.83 -8.80
N ARG A 314 7.69 -1.04 -9.31
CA ARG A 314 7.83 -0.33 -10.60
C ARG A 314 8.72 0.90 -10.51
N GLY A 315 8.83 1.48 -9.32
CA GLY A 315 9.69 2.63 -9.02
C GLY A 315 10.92 2.25 -8.19
N ALA A 316 11.18 0.96 -8.00
CA ALA A 316 12.34 0.50 -7.24
C ALA A 316 13.63 0.91 -7.96
N THR A 317 14.67 1.19 -7.18
CA THR A 317 16.03 1.36 -7.70
C THR A 317 16.42 0.08 -8.44
N PRO A 318 16.78 0.16 -9.73
CA PRO A 318 17.15 -1.01 -10.50
C PRO A 318 18.40 -1.66 -9.90
N ASP A 319 18.41 -2.98 -9.85
CA ASP A 319 19.60 -3.71 -9.44
C ASP A 319 20.68 -3.73 -10.53
N ALA A 320 21.86 -4.23 -10.18
CA ALA A 320 22.99 -4.28 -11.12
C ALA A 320 22.68 -5.11 -12.38
N TYR A 321 21.81 -6.11 -12.27
CA TYR A 321 21.42 -6.97 -13.40
C TYR A 321 20.63 -6.16 -14.42
N ASP A 322 19.57 -5.48 -13.99
CA ASP A 322 18.73 -4.65 -14.86
C ASP A 322 19.46 -3.39 -15.36
N ILE A 323 20.36 -2.79 -14.56
CA ILE A 323 21.20 -1.67 -15.00
C ILE A 323 22.07 -2.11 -16.18
N LEU A 324 22.81 -3.22 -16.03
CA LEU A 324 23.71 -3.70 -17.07
C LEU A 324 22.95 -4.17 -18.32
N MET A 325 21.84 -4.87 -18.12
CA MET A 325 20.94 -5.25 -19.21
C MET A 325 20.47 -4.03 -19.99
N GLY A 326 19.98 -2.98 -19.29
CA GLY A 326 19.52 -1.74 -19.89
C GLY A 326 20.62 -1.01 -20.68
N GLU A 327 21.83 -0.94 -20.12
CA GLU A 327 22.99 -0.35 -20.79
C GLU A 327 23.32 -1.06 -22.10
N LYS A 328 23.49 -2.39 -22.06
CA LYS A 328 23.83 -3.19 -23.25
C LYS A 328 22.75 -3.15 -24.32
N LEU A 329 21.48 -3.24 -23.92
CA LEU A 329 20.34 -3.07 -24.82
C LEU A 329 20.38 -1.71 -25.52
N GLY A 330 20.67 -0.65 -24.78
CA GLY A 330 20.80 0.72 -25.30
C GLY A 330 21.96 0.88 -26.29
N VAL A 331 23.14 0.35 -25.96
CA VAL A 331 24.32 0.39 -26.84
C VAL A 331 24.06 -0.33 -28.15
N VAL A 332 23.55 -1.56 -28.11
CA VAL A 332 23.27 -2.34 -29.32
C VAL A 332 22.13 -1.71 -30.12
N ALA A 333 21.09 -1.17 -29.49
CA ALA A 333 20.05 -0.41 -30.18
C ALA A 333 20.62 0.79 -30.94
N ALA A 334 21.53 1.56 -30.33
CA ALA A 334 22.20 2.67 -30.99
C ALA A 334 23.07 2.21 -32.18
N GLN A 335 23.73 1.06 -32.09
CA GLN A 335 24.49 0.48 -33.20
C GLN A 335 23.58 0.11 -34.38
N VAL A 336 22.45 -0.55 -34.12
CA VAL A 336 21.44 -0.88 -35.14
C VAL A 336 20.94 0.39 -35.84
N ILE A 337 20.67 1.45 -35.07
CA ILE A 337 20.24 2.74 -35.60
C ILE A 337 21.32 3.37 -36.49
N ASN A 338 22.57 3.40 -36.03
CA ASN A 338 23.69 4.00 -36.75
C ASN A 338 24.03 3.25 -38.05
N GLN A 339 23.78 1.94 -38.09
CA GLN A 339 23.96 1.11 -39.29
C GLN A 339 22.84 1.31 -40.33
N GLY A 340 21.76 2.02 -39.98
CA GLY A 340 20.66 2.30 -40.90
C GLY A 340 19.77 1.09 -41.18
N ILE A 341 19.70 0.13 -40.27
CA ILE A 341 18.96 -1.12 -40.48
C ILE A 341 17.45 -0.87 -40.38
N THR A 342 16.73 -1.08 -41.48
CA THR A 342 15.27 -0.94 -41.56
C THR A 342 14.54 -2.29 -41.37
N GLY A 343 13.20 -2.30 -41.44
CA GLY A 343 12.38 -3.51 -41.32
C GLY A 343 11.93 -3.88 -39.90
N GLY A 344 12.25 -3.05 -38.90
CA GLY A 344 11.88 -3.28 -37.51
C GLY A 344 12.75 -4.35 -36.83
N LYS A 345 13.57 -3.92 -35.88
CA LYS A 345 14.46 -4.81 -35.11
C LYS A 345 14.12 -4.79 -33.64
N ALA A 346 14.21 -5.95 -33.00
CA ALA A 346 14.17 -6.08 -31.55
C ALA A 346 15.59 -6.33 -31.05
N VAL A 347 16.04 -5.55 -30.07
CA VAL A 347 17.28 -5.80 -29.33
C VAL A 347 16.87 -6.39 -27.99
N ILE A 348 17.24 -7.63 -27.72
CA ILE A 348 16.67 -8.40 -26.62
C ILE A 348 17.67 -9.37 -26.01
N TYR A 349 17.36 -9.79 -24.78
CA TYR A 349 17.87 -11.05 -24.22
C TYR A 349 16.74 -12.08 -24.26
N PHE A 350 17.01 -13.27 -24.75
CA PHE A 350 16.11 -14.41 -24.60
C PHE A 350 16.17 -14.96 -23.17
N GLU A 351 15.12 -15.65 -22.73
CA GLU A 351 15.18 -16.40 -21.46
C GLU A 351 16.36 -17.37 -21.45
N GLY A 352 17.06 -17.48 -20.32
CA GLY A 352 18.26 -18.29 -20.16
C GLY A 352 19.59 -17.62 -20.58
N MET A 353 19.54 -16.45 -21.24
CA MET A 353 20.74 -15.63 -21.42
C MET A 353 21.10 -14.89 -20.13
N ASN A 354 22.40 -14.64 -19.91
CA ASN A 354 22.89 -13.87 -18.77
C ASN A 354 23.51 -12.54 -19.24
N PRO A 355 22.86 -11.38 -18.99
CA PRO A 355 23.38 -10.04 -19.32
C PRO A 355 24.77 -9.74 -18.73
N LEU A 356 25.15 -10.37 -17.61
CA LEU A 356 26.46 -10.20 -16.99
C LEU A 356 27.60 -10.76 -17.86
N THR A 357 27.33 -11.78 -18.67
CA THR A 357 28.37 -12.49 -19.45
C THR A 357 28.11 -12.50 -20.95
N GLN A 358 26.92 -12.12 -21.40
CA GLN A 358 26.50 -12.17 -22.80
C GLN A 358 26.01 -10.81 -23.30
N GLU A 359 26.08 -10.62 -24.62
CA GLU A 359 25.53 -9.46 -25.32
C GLU A 359 24.11 -9.75 -25.83
N PRO A 360 23.26 -8.72 -26.00
CA PRO A 360 21.90 -8.92 -26.47
C PRO A 360 21.89 -9.30 -27.96
N GLU A 361 20.87 -10.06 -28.35
CA GLU A 361 20.65 -10.44 -29.74
C GLU A 361 19.80 -9.39 -30.48
N VAL A 362 20.09 -9.21 -31.76
CA VAL A 362 19.29 -8.39 -32.68
C VAL A 362 18.47 -9.32 -33.57
N VAL A 363 17.15 -9.27 -33.43
CA VAL A 363 16.22 -10.10 -34.20
C VAL A 363 15.20 -9.25 -34.95
N ASP A 364 14.49 -9.86 -35.90
CA ASP A 364 13.35 -9.20 -36.53
C ASP A 364 12.24 -8.96 -35.51
N LEU A 365 11.68 -7.75 -35.48
CA LEU A 365 10.56 -7.44 -34.61
C LEU A 365 9.27 -8.02 -35.21
N LYS A 366 9.06 -9.31 -34.97
CA LYS A 366 7.95 -10.08 -35.54
C LYS A 366 7.40 -11.10 -34.54
N GLY A 367 6.08 -11.26 -34.54
CA GLY A 367 5.43 -12.29 -33.73
C GLY A 367 5.48 -11.97 -32.25
N VAL A 368 5.30 -10.69 -31.91
CA VAL A 368 5.21 -10.25 -30.52
C VAL A 368 3.91 -10.79 -29.92
N SER A 369 4.00 -11.51 -28.80
CA SER A 369 2.85 -12.10 -28.11
C SER A 369 3.08 -12.17 -26.61
N ALA A 370 2.12 -12.69 -25.85
CA ALA A 370 2.24 -12.90 -24.40
C ALA A 370 2.43 -14.40 -24.07
N ASP A 371 3.07 -15.18 -24.95
CA ASP A 371 3.16 -16.65 -24.82
C ASP A 371 4.24 -17.12 -23.81
N ASN A 372 5.02 -16.19 -23.24
CA ASN A 372 5.92 -16.45 -22.10
C ASN A 372 5.13 -16.38 -20.78
N ASN A 373 4.19 -17.31 -20.60
CA ASN A 373 3.30 -17.36 -19.44
C ASN A 373 3.20 -18.78 -18.86
N LEU A 374 2.55 -18.94 -17.71
CA LEU A 374 2.49 -20.23 -16.98
C LEU A 374 1.63 -21.32 -17.67
N ASN A 375 1.03 -21.04 -18.83
CA ASN A 375 0.41 -22.05 -19.68
C ASN A 375 1.34 -22.65 -20.73
N ASN A 376 2.55 -22.12 -20.90
CA ASN A 376 3.55 -22.70 -21.78
C ASN A 376 4.20 -23.93 -21.09
N PRO A 377 3.89 -25.16 -21.51
CA PRO A 377 4.37 -26.37 -20.82
C PRO A 377 5.87 -26.62 -21.02
N ASP A 378 6.46 -26.06 -22.08
CA ASP A 378 7.90 -26.20 -22.37
C ASP A 378 8.73 -25.33 -21.42
N LEU A 379 8.18 -24.20 -20.98
CA LEU A 379 8.83 -23.28 -20.03
C LEU A 379 8.44 -23.57 -18.58
N TYR A 380 7.18 -23.94 -18.36
CA TYR A 380 6.62 -24.18 -17.03
C TYR A 380 5.90 -25.53 -17.00
N PRO A 381 6.65 -26.64 -16.85
CA PRO A 381 6.04 -27.96 -16.69
C PRO A 381 5.06 -28.00 -15.51
N GLU A 382 3.93 -28.70 -15.68
CA GLU A 382 2.87 -28.77 -14.66
C GLU A 382 3.37 -29.26 -13.30
N GLU A 383 4.28 -30.25 -13.29
CA GLU A 383 4.88 -30.79 -12.07
C GLU A 383 5.73 -29.75 -11.33
N GLU A 384 6.50 -28.94 -12.06
CA GLU A 384 7.33 -27.88 -11.49
C GLU A 384 6.49 -26.73 -10.95
N LEU A 385 5.40 -26.37 -11.63
CA LEU A 385 4.44 -25.38 -11.12
C LEU A 385 3.86 -25.81 -9.76
N ILE A 386 3.39 -27.06 -9.67
CA ILE A 386 2.82 -27.61 -8.43
C ILE A 386 3.87 -27.68 -7.33
N ARG A 387 5.07 -28.18 -7.65
CA ARG A 387 6.21 -28.26 -6.72
C ARG A 387 6.55 -26.89 -6.15
N ASN A 388 6.47 -25.84 -6.98
CA ASN A 388 6.75 -24.47 -6.61
C ASN A 388 5.57 -23.72 -5.99
N GLY A 389 4.47 -24.41 -5.68
CA GLY A 389 3.36 -23.86 -4.90
C GLY A 389 2.24 -23.26 -5.73
N VAL A 390 2.29 -23.33 -7.06
CA VAL A 390 1.16 -22.91 -7.91
C VAL A 390 0.01 -23.89 -7.72
N TYR A 391 -1.14 -23.36 -7.33
CA TYR A 391 -2.32 -24.16 -7.02
C TYR A 391 -3.45 -23.91 -8.01
N TRP A 392 -4.01 -24.99 -8.52
CA TRP A 392 -5.31 -25.00 -9.16
C TRP A 392 -5.96 -26.38 -9.04
N LYS A 393 -7.26 -26.42 -9.30
CA LYS A 393 -8.02 -27.65 -9.39
C LYS A 393 -8.59 -27.71 -10.80
N LYS A 394 -8.10 -28.64 -11.61
CA LYS A 394 -8.67 -28.91 -12.94
C LYS A 394 -10.17 -29.11 -12.76
N GLN A 395 -11.00 -28.26 -13.38
CA GLN A 395 -12.43 -28.55 -13.46
C GLN A 395 -12.56 -29.89 -14.16
N ALA A 396 -13.32 -30.81 -13.57
CA ALA A 396 -13.56 -32.11 -14.18
C ALA A 396 -14.22 -31.87 -15.54
N SER A 397 -13.46 -32.06 -16.62
CA SER A 397 -14.05 -32.62 -17.83
C SER A 397 -14.64 -33.97 -17.42
N SER A 398 -15.92 -34.17 -17.69
CA SER A 398 -16.60 -35.45 -17.50
C SER A 398 -15.77 -36.63 -18.05
N ALA A 399 -15.11 -37.40 -17.18
CA ALA A 399 -14.58 -38.75 -17.46
C ALA A 399 -14.09 -39.47 -16.16
N VAL A 400 -14.95 -40.34 -15.62
CA VAL A 400 -14.78 -41.72 -15.09
C VAL A 400 -13.39 -42.26 -14.66
N ASP A 401 -13.34 -42.73 -13.39
CA ASP A 401 -12.58 -43.84 -12.74
C ASP A 401 -11.04 -43.95 -12.86
N ASN A 402 -10.24 -44.59 -11.99
CA ASN A 402 -10.44 -45.63 -10.97
C ASN A 402 -9.17 -45.74 -10.06
N GLN A 403 -9.32 -46.23 -8.82
CA GLN A 403 -8.29 -46.83 -7.89
C GLN A 403 -7.29 -45.87 -7.18
N GLY A 404 -6.90 -45.98 -5.90
CA GLY A 404 -7.20 -46.87 -4.77
C GLY A 404 -6.31 -46.58 -3.54
N THR A 405 -6.93 -46.58 -2.34
CA THR A 405 -6.42 -46.88 -0.96
C THR A 405 -5.40 -46.00 -0.17
N PRO A 406 -5.53 -45.91 1.19
CA PRO A 406 -4.91 -44.90 2.05
C PRO A 406 -3.81 -45.42 3.01
N PHE A 407 -2.97 -44.53 3.56
CA PHE A 407 -2.03 -44.84 4.66
C PHE A 407 -2.26 -44.01 5.93
N ARG A 408 -1.95 -44.64 7.08
CA ARG A 408 -2.38 -44.28 8.44
C ARG A 408 -1.17 -44.00 9.36
N ARG A 409 -1.29 -42.91 10.14
CA ARG A 409 -0.71 -42.54 11.47
C ARG A 409 0.78 -42.80 11.80
N VAL A 410 1.41 -41.77 12.38
CA VAL A 410 2.23 -41.88 13.61
C VAL A 410 1.94 -40.69 14.54
N ARG A 411 1.86 -40.96 15.85
CA ARG A 411 1.70 -40.02 16.98
C ARG A 411 3.01 -40.01 17.77
N GLU A 412 3.47 -38.84 18.23
CA GLU A 412 4.31 -38.62 19.43
C GLU A 412 3.94 -37.20 19.94
N SER A 413 3.31 -36.92 21.10
CA SER A 413 3.78 -36.89 22.51
C SER A 413 5.19 -36.33 22.68
N GLY A 414 5.51 -35.28 23.44
CA GLY A 414 4.85 -34.40 24.42
C GLY A 414 5.94 -33.52 25.08
N LEU A 415 5.60 -32.75 26.14
CA LEU A 415 6.43 -31.83 26.97
C LEU A 415 6.47 -30.37 26.44
N GLY A 416 6.34 -29.30 27.23
CA GLY A 416 6.17 -29.09 28.68
C GLY A 416 6.14 -27.57 28.95
N ARG A 417 5.34 -27.13 29.94
CA ARG A 417 5.14 -25.71 30.35
C ARG A 417 6.32 -25.13 31.11
N VAL A 418 6.56 -23.82 30.99
CA VAL A 418 7.19 -22.99 32.04
C VAL A 418 6.47 -21.63 32.14
N SER A 419 6.25 -21.19 33.38
CA SER A 419 5.51 -19.99 33.81
C SER A 419 6.45 -18.78 34.10
N PRO A 420 5.91 -17.56 34.32
CA PRO A 420 6.61 -16.30 34.11
C PRO A 420 7.07 -15.59 35.41
N ALA A 421 7.96 -14.59 35.24
CA ALA A 421 7.97 -13.26 35.90
C ALA A 421 9.39 -12.77 36.30
N GLY A 422 9.69 -11.50 35.99
CA GLY A 422 10.88 -10.80 36.48
C GLY A 422 10.97 -9.32 36.10
N LYS A 423 10.43 -8.46 36.99
CA LYS A 423 10.56 -6.99 37.16
C LYS A 423 11.68 -6.25 36.39
N VAL A 424 11.32 -5.13 35.76
CA VAL A 424 12.25 -4.11 35.23
C VAL A 424 12.59 -3.08 36.31
N SER A 425 13.88 -2.85 36.55
CA SER A 425 14.41 -1.73 37.34
C SER A 425 14.95 -0.63 36.43
N SER A 426 14.66 0.62 36.78
CA SER A 426 15.19 1.83 36.15
C SER A 426 16.72 1.95 36.30
N SER A 427 17.44 1.96 35.18
CA SER A 427 18.78 2.52 35.09
C SER A 427 18.84 3.38 33.83
N ALA A 428 19.09 4.67 34.00
CA ALA A 428 19.32 5.60 32.91
C ALA A 428 20.51 5.12 32.08
N VAL A 429 20.29 4.85 30.81
CA VAL A 429 21.38 4.66 29.86
C VAL A 429 21.89 6.06 29.52
N GLU A 430 23.05 6.44 30.04
CA GLU A 430 23.76 7.64 29.56
C GLU A 430 24.17 7.37 28.11
N SER A 431 23.35 7.86 27.19
CA SER A 431 23.67 7.93 25.77
C SER A 431 24.50 9.18 25.51
N ASP A 432 25.78 8.99 25.17
CA ASP A 432 26.65 10.10 24.77
C ASP A 432 26.41 10.53 23.31
N TRP A 433 25.38 10.00 22.63
CA TRP A 433 25.16 10.29 21.20
C TRP A 433 24.88 11.77 20.95
N LEU A 434 23.95 12.40 21.69
CA LEU A 434 23.68 13.83 21.56
C LEU A 434 24.91 14.67 21.89
N ARG A 435 25.67 14.28 22.93
CA ARG A 435 26.92 14.97 23.31
C ARG A 435 27.99 14.93 22.22
N ASN A 436 28.01 13.88 21.41
CA ASN A 436 29.01 13.71 20.37
C ASN A 436 28.56 14.24 19.00
N ASN A 437 27.26 14.34 18.74
CA ASN A 437 26.73 14.59 17.40
C ASN A 437 25.81 15.82 17.27
N ALA A 438 25.14 16.25 18.34
CA ALA A 438 24.17 17.35 18.32
C ALA A 438 24.05 18.01 19.71
N ASN A 439 25.16 18.60 20.17
CA ASN A 439 25.27 19.23 21.49
C ASN A 439 24.21 20.32 21.73
N GLU A 440 23.80 21.01 20.67
CA GLU A 440 22.78 22.06 20.69
C GLU A 440 21.37 21.56 21.02
N LEU A 441 21.13 20.26 20.91
CA LEU A 441 19.87 19.61 21.27
C LEU A 441 19.86 19.09 22.70
N ILE A 442 20.99 19.16 23.41
CA ILE A 442 21.04 18.85 24.85
C ILE A 442 20.13 19.85 25.57
N ASP A 443 19.36 19.34 26.53
CA ASP A 443 18.35 20.06 27.30
C ASP A 443 17.14 20.58 26.49
N LYS A 444 17.08 20.30 25.18
CA LYS A 444 15.89 20.60 24.37
C LYS A 444 14.80 19.58 24.62
N THR A 445 13.57 20.08 24.69
CA THR A 445 12.38 19.25 24.87
C THR A 445 11.59 19.13 23.57
N ILE A 446 11.29 17.89 23.17
CA ILE A 446 10.42 17.58 22.03
C ILE A 446 9.09 16.99 22.49
N VAL A 447 7.98 17.53 22.00
CA VAL A 447 6.66 16.89 22.06
C VAL A 447 6.32 16.43 20.65
N THR A 448 6.05 15.14 20.49
CA THR A 448 5.66 14.56 19.19
C THR A 448 4.22 14.06 19.24
N LEU A 449 3.42 14.47 18.26
CA LEU A 449 2.01 14.17 18.16
C LEU A 449 1.76 13.15 17.06
N SER A 450 0.88 12.18 17.29
CA SER A 450 0.35 11.33 16.22
C SER A 450 -1.07 10.88 16.50
N MET A 451 -1.82 10.59 15.44
CA MET A 451 -3.15 9.99 15.54
C MET A 451 -3.09 8.47 15.76
N GLU A 452 -1.93 7.85 15.57
CA GLU A 452 -1.73 6.42 15.81
C GLU A 452 -0.30 6.12 16.25
N GLY A 453 -0.11 4.98 16.89
CA GLY A 453 1.17 4.60 17.47
C GLY A 453 1.13 3.19 18.02
N ASN A 454 2.13 2.39 17.66
CA ASN A 454 2.34 1.10 18.29
C ASN A 454 2.83 1.31 19.73
N ILE A 455 2.19 0.60 20.65
CA ILE A 455 2.54 0.58 22.07
C ILE A 455 2.81 -0.88 22.41
N PRO A 456 4.04 -1.37 22.23
CA PRO A 456 4.42 -2.76 22.53
C PRO A 456 4.12 -3.14 23.98
N GLU A 457 4.10 -2.18 24.90
CA GLU A 457 3.71 -2.39 26.29
C GLU A 457 2.24 -2.83 26.44
N PHE A 458 1.41 -2.69 25.39
CA PHE A 458 0.04 -3.21 25.28
C PHE A 458 -0.02 -4.55 24.52
N GLU A 459 1.09 -5.23 24.29
CA GLU A 459 1.10 -6.56 23.69
C GLU A 459 0.14 -7.51 24.42
N ASP A 460 -0.56 -8.34 23.65
CA ASP A 460 -1.67 -9.21 24.06
C ASP A 460 -3.00 -8.53 24.44
N TYR A 461 -3.10 -7.20 24.35
CA TYR A 461 -4.36 -6.47 24.57
C TYR A 461 -4.92 -5.91 23.27
N ASP A 462 -6.24 -5.87 23.18
CA ASP A 462 -6.95 -5.25 22.06
C ASP A 462 -6.63 -3.76 21.91
N ALA A 463 -6.21 -3.13 23.00
CA ALA A 463 -5.74 -1.76 23.03
C ALA A 463 -4.56 -1.50 22.07
N GLN A 464 -3.62 -2.44 21.89
CA GLN A 464 -2.52 -2.25 20.94
C GLN A 464 -3.05 -2.08 19.52
N ASN A 465 -3.89 -3.02 19.08
CA ASN A 465 -4.47 -3.03 17.74
C ASN A 465 -5.50 -1.91 17.52
N ALA A 466 -6.11 -1.39 18.59
CA ALA A 466 -7.02 -0.25 18.50
C ALA A 466 -6.28 1.06 18.18
N ASN A 467 -5.01 1.16 18.61
CA ASN A 467 -4.22 2.38 18.55
C ASN A 467 -3.16 2.41 17.44
N THR A 468 -2.95 1.30 16.72
CA THR A 468 -1.97 1.23 15.62
C THR A 468 -2.56 0.56 14.38
N LYS A 469 -2.34 1.16 13.20
CA LYS A 469 -2.49 0.49 11.90
C LYS A 469 -1.35 0.89 10.95
N GLY A 470 -0.97 -0.03 10.07
CA GLY A 470 0.02 0.23 9.01
C GLY A 470 1.41 0.64 9.51
N GLY A 471 2.22 1.19 8.60
CA GLY A 471 3.61 1.58 8.88
C GLY A 471 3.76 2.90 9.66
N LEU A 472 2.79 3.82 9.57
CA LEU A 472 2.82 5.11 10.27
C LEU A 472 2.72 4.92 11.80
N GLY A 473 1.82 4.05 12.25
CA GLY A 473 1.69 3.69 13.67
C GLY A 473 2.89 2.93 14.20
N ALA A 474 3.47 2.01 13.42
CA ALA A 474 4.70 1.30 13.81
C ALA A 474 5.87 2.28 14.06
N TYR A 475 6.07 3.23 13.14
CA TYR A 475 7.13 4.23 13.22
C TYR A 475 7.02 5.17 14.44
N PHE A 476 5.82 5.65 14.79
CA PHE A 476 5.68 6.59 15.90
C PHE A 476 6.11 5.98 17.24
N GLY A 477 5.74 4.71 17.49
CA GLY A 477 6.16 3.99 18.69
C GLY A 477 7.68 3.81 18.77
N ASP A 478 8.32 3.52 17.64
CA ASP A 478 9.78 3.34 17.56
C ASP A 478 10.55 4.66 17.69
N LYS A 479 9.99 5.77 17.17
CA LYS A 479 10.56 7.11 17.35
C LYS A 479 10.69 7.47 18.83
N LEU A 480 9.68 7.14 19.64
CA LEU A 480 9.70 7.43 21.08
C LEU A 480 10.81 6.65 21.80
N GLU A 481 11.01 5.38 21.44
CA GLU A 481 12.14 4.58 21.93
C GLU A 481 13.48 5.19 21.47
N GLY A 482 13.61 5.53 20.19
CA GLY A 482 14.83 6.15 19.64
C GLY A 482 15.19 7.50 20.28
N LEU A 483 14.20 8.36 20.56
CA LEU A 483 14.41 9.65 21.23
C LEU A 483 14.95 9.46 22.64
N PHE A 484 14.43 8.48 23.39
CA PHE A 484 14.96 8.12 24.69
C PHE A 484 16.41 7.60 24.58
N GLU A 485 16.66 6.72 23.61
CA GLU A 485 17.97 6.10 23.41
C GLU A 485 19.08 7.09 23.05
N ILE A 486 18.77 8.19 22.34
CA ILE A 486 19.76 9.24 22.07
C ILE A 486 19.93 10.21 23.24
N GLY A 487 19.10 10.11 24.29
CA GLY A 487 19.13 10.99 25.47
C GLY A 487 18.33 12.28 25.30
N MET A 488 17.40 12.35 24.34
CA MET A 488 16.53 13.52 24.14
C MET A 488 15.43 13.54 25.20
N THR A 489 15.13 14.72 25.76
CA THR A 489 13.93 14.89 26.60
C THR A 489 12.71 14.92 25.69
N ALA A 490 11.94 13.83 25.66
CA ALA A 490 10.84 13.65 24.72
C ALA A 490 9.53 13.28 25.43
N TYR A 491 8.41 13.65 24.80
CA TYR A 491 7.06 13.26 25.18
C TYR A 491 6.23 12.94 23.94
N GLY A 492 5.51 11.82 23.98
CA GLY A 492 4.54 11.47 22.95
C GLY A 492 3.12 11.84 23.38
N ILE A 493 2.26 12.24 22.44
CA ILE A 493 0.83 12.39 22.67
C ILE A 493 0.06 11.75 21.52
N MET A 494 -0.90 10.88 21.83
CA MET A 494 -1.79 10.27 20.85
C MET A 494 -3.19 9.96 21.43
N PRO A 495 -4.20 9.65 20.60
CA PRO A 495 -5.48 9.14 21.09
C PRO A 495 -5.35 7.77 21.78
N ALA A 496 -6.21 7.50 22.75
CA ALA A 496 -6.58 6.15 23.14
C ALA A 496 -7.96 5.84 22.57
N TYR A 497 -8.00 5.03 21.51
CA TYR A 497 -9.25 4.67 20.86
C TYR A 497 -10.07 3.72 21.73
N SER A 498 -11.34 4.06 21.94
CA SER A 498 -12.21 3.28 22.83
C SER A 498 -12.79 2.03 22.20
N LYS A 499 -12.64 1.85 20.88
CA LYS A 499 -13.20 0.72 20.14
C LYS A 499 -12.23 0.19 19.09
N ILE A 500 -12.35 -1.11 18.85
CA ILE A 500 -11.72 -1.80 17.73
C ILE A 500 -12.80 -2.54 16.93
N ARG A 501 -12.59 -2.68 15.62
CA ARG A 501 -13.38 -3.59 14.80
C ARG A 501 -12.73 -4.97 14.83
N LYS A 502 -13.44 -5.95 15.38
CA LYS A 502 -13.07 -7.36 15.36
C LYS A 502 -14.25 -8.14 14.82
N ASP A 503 -14.00 -8.94 13.79
CA ASP A 503 -15.02 -9.78 13.14
C ASP A 503 -16.29 -9.00 12.73
N GLY A 504 -16.08 -7.78 12.22
CA GLY A 504 -17.18 -6.86 11.83
C GLY A 504 -17.93 -6.20 13.00
N GLN A 505 -17.62 -6.56 14.25
CA GLN A 505 -18.26 -6.00 15.43
C GLN A 505 -17.41 -4.91 16.09
N ALA A 506 -18.11 -3.90 16.60
CA ALA A 506 -17.54 -2.86 17.43
C ALA A 506 -17.32 -3.40 18.85
N ILE A 507 -16.07 -3.66 19.21
CA ILE A 507 -15.71 -4.08 20.56
C ILE A 507 -15.13 -2.89 21.32
N ASN A 508 -15.59 -2.66 22.55
CA ASN A 508 -15.01 -1.65 23.42
C ASN A 508 -13.66 -2.14 23.95
N ILE A 509 -12.67 -1.25 23.95
CA ILE A 509 -11.37 -1.50 24.54
C ILE A 509 -11.43 -1.26 26.04
N ASP A 510 -11.03 -2.29 26.78
CA ASP A 510 -10.88 -2.19 28.23
C ASP A 510 -9.47 -1.74 28.61
N TYR A 511 -9.32 -0.44 28.88
CA TYR A 511 -8.08 0.11 29.42
C TYR A 511 -7.94 -0.10 30.93
N GLN A 512 -9.00 -0.54 31.64
CA GLN A 512 -8.94 -0.76 33.07
C GLN A 512 -8.01 -1.92 33.41
N GLU A 513 -7.99 -2.98 32.60
CA GLU A 513 -7.06 -4.10 32.78
C GLU A 513 -5.59 -3.65 32.69
N LEU A 514 -5.26 -2.75 31.76
CA LEU A 514 -3.93 -2.17 31.63
C LEU A 514 -3.58 -1.28 32.83
N ILE A 515 -4.56 -0.58 33.39
CA ILE A 515 -4.39 0.25 34.60
C ILE A 515 -4.13 -0.63 35.82
N ASP A 516 -4.92 -1.68 36.00
CA ASP A 516 -4.82 -2.59 37.15
C ASP A 516 -3.47 -3.34 37.15
N LYS A 517 -2.91 -3.60 35.96
CA LYS A 517 -1.57 -4.19 35.79
C LYS A 517 -0.42 -3.18 35.91
N GLY A 518 -0.73 -1.88 36.06
CA GLY A 518 0.26 -0.81 36.19
C GLY A 518 0.99 -0.47 34.88
N ILE A 519 0.53 -1.00 33.75
CA ILE A 519 1.07 -0.71 32.42
C ILE A 519 0.63 0.70 31.99
N LEU A 520 -0.65 1.02 32.20
CA LEU A 520 -1.23 2.33 31.92
C LEU A 520 -1.51 3.08 33.22
N GLN A 521 -1.17 4.37 33.27
CA GLN A 521 -1.33 5.17 34.48
C GLN A 521 -2.34 6.30 34.25
N ARG A 522 -3.17 6.58 35.25
CA ARG A 522 -3.98 7.79 35.26
C ARG A 522 -3.08 8.99 35.55
N VAL A 523 -3.25 10.06 34.79
CA VAL A 523 -2.62 11.35 35.11
C VAL A 523 -3.51 12.10 36.08
N TYR A 524 -2.92 12.78 37.06
CA TYR A 524 -3.64 13.50 38.10
C TYR A 524 -3.27 14.98 38.09
N THR A 525 -4.22 15.83 38.44
CA THR A 525 -4.02 17.25 38.74
C THR A 525 -3.28 17.44 40.06
N ASP A 526 -2.77 18.65 40.31
CA ASP A 526 -2.06 19.02 41.54
C ASP A 526 -2.90 18.76 42.83
N ASP A 527 -4.25 18.77 42.73
CA ASP A 527 -5.17 18.46 43.83
C ASP A 527 -5.52 16.96 43.96
N GLY A 528 -4.82 16.09 43.24
CA GLY A 528 -4.91 14.63 43.35
C GLY A 528 -6.13 14.01 42.65
N LYS A 529 -6.83 14.74 41.78
CA LYS A 529 -7.95 14.21 40.98
C LYS A 529 -7.47 13.73 39.61
N PRO A 530 -8.11 12.72 39.00
CA PRO A 530 -7.78 12.33 37.63
C PRO A 530 -7.93 13.52 36.67
N LEU A 531 -6.92 13.75 35.86
CA LEU A 531 -6.89 14.84 34.90
C LEU A 531 -7.91 14.58 33.79
N VAL A 532 -8.84 15.54 33.64
CA VAL A 532 -9.85 15.54 32.59
C VAL A 532 -9.87 16.91 31.94
N LEU A 533 -9.50 16.96 30.66
CA LEU A 533 -9.47 18.19 29.86
C LEU A 533 -10.87 18.48 29.31
N GLY A 534 -11.22 19.76 29.23
CA GLY A 534 -12.45 20.24 28.61
C GLY A 534 -12.18 20.91 27.28
N VAL A 535 -12.63 20.33 26.18
CA VAL A 535 -12.46 20.89 24.83
C VAL A 535 -13.80 21.06 24.12
N HIS A 536 -14.06 22.27 23.64
CA HIS A 536 -15.23 22.58 22.82
C HIS A 536 -14.99 22.14 21.37
N ALA A 537 -15.82 21.24 20.83
CA ALA A 537 -15.68 20.74 19.47
C ALA A 537 -17.04 20.57 18.77
N TRP A 538 -16.99 20.23 17.48
CA TRP A 538 -18.15 19.99 16.63
C TRP A 538 -19.14 18.99 17.25
N ASP A 539 -20.45 19.24 17.05
CA ASP A 539 -21.48 18.25 17.38
C ASP A 539 -21.89 17.45 16.14
N GLU A 540 -21.46 16.19 16.07
CA GLU A 540 -21.70 15.30 14.94
C GLU A 540 -23.19 14.92 14.81
N GLU A 541 -23.98 15.14 15.86
CA GLU A 541 -25.40 14.73 15.95
C GLU A 541 -26.40 15.89 15.68
N ASP A 542 -25.94 17.14 15.64
CA ASP A 542 -26.79 18.33 15.40
C ASP A 542 -26.11 19.33 14.46
N HIS A 543 -26.24 19.08 13.16
CA HIS A 543 -25.72 19.93 12.09
C HIS A 543 -26.41 21.30 11.98
N SER A 544 -27.53 21.52 12.70
CA SER A 544 -28.34 22.75 12.63
C SER A 544 -27.98 23.78 13.71
N ASN A 545 -27.11 23.42 14.67
CA ASN A 545 -26.86 24.21 15.84
C ASN A 545 -26.08 25.51 15.54
N ALA A 546 -26.72 26.65 15.79
CA ALA A 546 -26.20 27.99 15.57
C ALA A 546 -25.04 28.36 16.52
N TYR A 547 -23.84 27.86 16.25
CA TYR A 547 -22.56 28.21 16.89
C TYR A 547 -22.34 27.76 18.34
N LYS A 548 -22.97 26.68 18.79
CA LYS A 548 -22.65 26.06 20.09
C LYS A 548 -21.82 24.79 19.91
N ASN A 549 -20.55 24.84 20.31
CA ASN A 549 -19.70 23.65 20.40
C ASN A 549 -19.92 22.97 21.76
N PRO A 550 -20.42 21.72 21.84
CA PRO A 550 -20.50 21.00 23.11
C PRO A 550 -19.13 20.84 23.75
N LEU A 551 -19.09 20.92 25.08
CA LEU A 551 -17.90 20.61 25.87
C LEU A 551 -17.69 19.10 25.86
N ARG A 552 -16.58 18.65 25.29
CA ARG A 552 -16.12 17.26 25.32
C ARG A 552 -15.10 17.08 26.44
N LYS A 553 -15.29 16.05 27.25
CA LYS A 553 -14.38 15.66 28.32
C LYS A 553 -13.36 14.66 27.76
N VAL A 554 -12.08 14.93 27.94
CA VAL A 554 -10.98 14.06 27.50
C VAL A 554 -10.20 13.62 28.73
N GLN A 555 -10.23 12.32 29.01
CA GLN A 555 -9.43 11.72 30.08
C GLN A 555 -7.99 11.53 29.60
N VAL A 556 -7.04 11.69 30.52
CA VAL A 556 -5.61 11.58 30.21
C VAL A 556 -5.01 10.38 30.93
N PHE A 557 -4.38 9.51 30.15
CA PHE A 557 -3.56 8.42 30.66
C PHE A 557 -2.11 8.58 30.20
N MET A 558 -1.20 7.84 30.81
CA MET A 558 0.22 7.83 30.46
C MET A 558 0.78 6.41 30.52
N VAL A 559 1.56 6.04 29.51
CA VAL A 559 2.34 4.80 29.45
C VAL A 559 3.81 5.17 29.19
N ASN A 560 4.73 4.40 29.75
CA ASN A 560 6.15 4.54 29.41
C ASN A 560 6.43 3.74 28.13
N ARG A 561 6.64 4.42 27.01
CA ARG A 561 6.96 3.80 25.72
C ARG A 561 8.47 3.83 25.49
N GLY A 562 9.14 2.68 25.65
CA GLY A 562 10.57 2.55 25.38
C GLY A 562 11.47 3.52 26.17
N GLY A 563 11.03 4.00 27.33
CA GLY A 563 11.70 5.02 28.15
C GLY A 563 11.13 6.43 28.03
N THR A 564 10.34 6.71 26.98
CA THR A 564 9.71 8.01 26.75
C THR A 564 8.26 8.03 27.28
N PRO A 565 7.83 9.04 28.06
CA PRO A 565 6.43 9.19 28.45
C PRO A 565 5.52 9.43 27.23
N LEU A 566 4.50 8.57 27.08
CA LEU A 566 3.47 8.67 26.05
C LEU A 566 2.11 8.92 26.70
N TYR A 567 1.53 10.08 26.44
CA TYR A 567 0.20 10.45 26.92
C TYR A 567 -0.89 10.00 25.95
N LEU A 568 -1.94 9.38 26.49
CA LEU A 568 -3.08 8.89 25.76
C LEU A 568 -4.33 9.69 26.09
N LEU A 569 -4.95 10.27 25.05
CA LEU A 569 -6.16 11.08 25.15
C LEU A 569 -7.40 10.22 24.88
N TYR A 570 -8.22 10.01 25.90
CA TYR A 570 -9.39 9.14 25.82
C TYR A 570 -10.70 9.93 25.86
N SER A 571 -11.46 9.86 24.78
CA SER A 571 -12.77 10.48 24.64
C SER A 571 -13.70 9.56 23.82
N PRO A 572 -14.39 8.60 24.44
CA PRO A 572 -14.97 7.43 23.77
C PRO A 572 -16.13 7.75 22.80
N LYS A 573 -16.64 8.98 22.82
CA LYS A 573 -17.64 9.44 21.84
C LYS A 573 -17.01 9.89 20.52
N VAL A 574 -15.83 10.52 20.59
CA VAL A 574 -15.18 11.14 19.42
C VAL A 574 -13.99 10.29 18.98
N LEU A 575 -13.12 9.93 19.92
CA LEU A 575 -11.94 9.07 19.71
C LEU A 575 -12.34 7.60 19.90
N ASP A 576 -13.32 7.12 19.12
CA ASP A 576 -13.83 5.76 19.23
C ASP A 576 -13.04 4.77 18.37
N PHE A 577 -12.95 4.99 17.06
CA PHE A 577 -12.21 4.15 16.12
C PHE A 577 -11.05 4.88 15.46
N LEU A 578 -9.94 4.16 15.30
CA LEU A 578 -8.85 4.54 14.41
C LEU A 578 -9.26 4.32 12.94
N TYR A 579 -9.20 5.40 12.15
CA TYR A 579 -9.66 5.53 10.77
C TYR A 579 -11.18 5.36 10.59
N VAL A 580 -11.93 6.42 10.87
CA VAL A 580 -13.35 6.54 10.52
C VAL A 580 -13.52 6.97 9.07
N GLY A 581 -14.45 6.33 8.34
CA GLY A 581 -14.75 6.68 6.93
C GLY A 581 -15.62 7.95 6.79
N ASP A 582 -16.33 8.33 7.85
CA ASP A 582 -17.14 9.55 7.89
C ASP A 582 -16.23 10.78 8.04
N ARG A 583 -16.31 11.71 7.07
CA ARG A 583 -15.47 12.91 7.02
C ARG A 583 -15.78 13.92 8.13
N ALA A 584 -17.03 14.04 8.57
CA ALA A 584 -17.40 14.93 9.66
C ALA A 584 -16.85 14.42 11.00
N ARG A 585 -16.95 13.10 11.21
CA ARG A 585 -16.37 12.43 12.38
C ARG A 585 -14.84 12.50 12.37
N ARG A 586 -14.21 12.29 11.21
CA ARG A 586 -12.75 12.44 11.03
C ARG A 586 -12.29 13.85 11.40
N PHE A 587 -12.97 14.87 10.88
CA PHE A 587 -12.69 16.27 11.19
C PHE A 587 -12.83 16.57 12.69
N ALA A 588 -13.91 16.08 13.32
CA ALA A 588 -14.12 16.23 14.75
C ALA A 588 -13.04 15.51 15.60
N GLN A 589 -12.60 14.31 15.20
CA GLN A 589 -11.50 13.59 15.85
C GLN A 589 -10.21 14.41 15.85
N GLU A 590 -9.80 14.92 14.69
CA GLU A 590 -8.56 15.68 14.54
C GLU A 590 -8.61 17.02 15.28
N VAL A 591 -9.77 17.69 15.27
CA VAL A 591 -9.99 18.93 16.03
C VAL A 591 -9.97 18.69 17.55
N VAL A 592 -10.67 17.67 18.04
CA VAL A 592 -10.69 17.31 19.47
C VAL A 592 -9.28 16.93 19.93
N PHE A 593 -8.59 16.08 19.16
CA PHE A 593 -7.23 15.67 19.47
C PHE A 593 -6.28 16.86 19.53
N GLY A 594 -6.25 17.71 18.49
CA GLY A 594 -5.32 18.83 18.44
C GLY A 594 -5.53 19.85 19.56
N LYS A 595 -6.80 20.16 19.89
CA LYS A 595 -7.11 21.02 21.05
C LYS A 595 -6.72 20.37 22.37
N ALA A 596 -7.04 19.09 22.56
CA ALA A 596 -6.77 18.40 23.81
C ALA A 596 -5.27 18.19 24.03
N ALA A 597 -4.48 17.94 22.97
CA ALA A 597 -3.02 17.87 23.06
C ALA A 597 -2.42 19.22 23.49
N TYR A 598 -2.92 20.33 22.95
CA TYR A 598 -2.52 21.68 23.36
C TYR A 598 -2.91 21.99 24.82
N GLU A 599 -4.14 21.70 25.23
CA GLU A 599 -4.57 21.90 26.62
C GLU A 599 -3.78 21.01 27.59
N LEU A 600 -3.46 19.77 27.20
CA LEU A 600 -2.60 18.89 27.99
C LEU A 600 -1.22 19.49 28.22
N MET A 601 -0.58 20.01 27.17
CA MET A 601 0.73 20.66 27.28
C MET A 601 0.68 21.82 28.28
N LYS A 602 -0.38 22.63 28.28
CA LYS A 602 -0.54 23.74 29.21
C LYS A 602 -0.75 23.27 30.65
N GLU A 603 -1.62 22.29 30.85
CA GLU A 603 -1.91 21.76 32.17
C GLU A 603 -0.67 21.12 32.81
N LEU A 604 0.10 20.37 32.02
CA LEU A 604 1.37 19.78 32.46
C LEU A 604 2.52 20.79 32.53
N LYS A 605 2.28 22.05 32.16
CA LYS A 605 3.31 23.11 32.04
C LYS A 605 4.47 22.69 31.13
N LEU A 606 4.16 21.87 30.13
CA LEU A 606 5.08 21.32 29.15
C LEU A 606 5.08 22.23 27.92
N ILE A 607 6.04 23.15 27.87
CA ILE A 607 6.25 24.04 26.72
C ILE A 607 7.47 23.50 25.95
N PRO A 608 7.26 22.78 24.84
CA PRO A 608 8.38 22.17 24.14
C PRO A 608 9.20 23.21 23.36
N ASP A 609 10.50 22.96 23.23
CA ASP A 609 11.32 23.64 22.24
C ASP A 609 10.91 23.22 20.82
N ILE A 610 10.49 21.95 20.66
CA ILE A 610 10.09 21.37 19.37
C ILE A 610 8.72 20.69 19.50
N LEU A 611 7.73 21.16 18.74
CA LEU A 611 6.47 20.48 18.53
C LEU A 611 6.49 19.77 17.17
N HIS A 612 6.50 18.45 17.20
CA HIS A 612 6.57 17.62 16.01
C HIS A 612 5.20 17.06 15.64
N LEU A 613 4.78 17.29 14.40
CA LEU A 613 3.54 16.81 13.81
C LEU A 613 3.82 15.57 12.96
N ASN A 614 3.40 14.40 13.44
CA ASN A 614 3.43 13.18 12.65
C ASN A 614 2.17 13.14 11.77
N GLU A 615 2.32 13.59 10.52
CA GLU A 615 1.24 13.89 9.56
C GLU A 615 0.38 15.13 9.87
N ALA A 616 -0.28 15.64 8.82
CA ALA A 616 -1.10 16.85 8.86
C ALA A 616 -2.33 16.74 9.78
N HIS A 617 -2.74 15.53 10.15
CA HIS A 617 -3.88 15.27 11.04
C HIS A 617 -3.76 15.96 12.41
N THR A 618 -2.54 16.29 12.83
CA THR A 618 -2.26 16.88 14.14
C THR A 618 -2.12 18.42 14.11
N VAL A 619 -2.31 19.04 12.93
CA VAL A 619 -2.07 20.48 12.68
C VAL A 619 -2.88 21.42 13.58
N VAL A 620 -4.04 20.99 14.08
CA VAL A 620 -4.86 21.81 14.97
C VAL A 620 -4.09 22.17 16.25
N ALA A 621 -3.24 21.27 16.78
CA ALA A 621 -2.39 21.57 17.94
C ALA A 621 -1.34 22.65 17.61
N ALA A 622 -0.71 22.57 16.43
CA ALA A 622 0.21 23.60 15.96
C ALA A 622 -0.48 24.96 15.80
N ALA A 623 -1.73 24.96 15.34
CA ALA A 623 -2.49 26.19 15.21
C ALA A 623 -2.80 26.84 16.57
N GLN A 624 -3.17 26.03 17.57
CA GLN A 624 -3.36 26.50 18.95
C GLN A 624 -2.04 27.05 19.53
N ALA A 625 -0.94 26.33 19.37
CA ALA A 625 0.37 26.76 19.83
C ALA A 625 0.80 28.08 19.18
N ARG A 626 0.63 28.25 17.86
CA ARG A 626 0.94 29.51 17.15
C ARG A 626 0.04 30.68 17.55
N ALA A 627 -1.16 30.40 18.06
CA ALA A 627 -2.07 31.42 18.54
C ALA A 627 -1.78 31.85 20.00
N ASP A 628 -1.07 31.03 20.78
CA ASP A 628 -0.70 31.31 22.17
C ASP A 628 0.75 31.81 22.26
N SER A 629 0.93 33.01 22.81
CA SER A 629 2.25 33.59 23.06
C SER A 629 3.17 32.72 23.92
N LEU A 630 2.64 31.79 24.72
CA LEU A 630 3.40 30.86 25.54
C LEU A 630 4.31 29.95 24.70
N PHE A 631 3.91 29.62 23.48
CA PHE A 631 4.63 28.71 22.58
C PHE A 631 5.37 29.48 21.45
N ASN A 632 5.58 30.79 21.60
CA ASN A 632 6.18 31.61 20.54
C ASN A 632 7.62 31.19 20.15
N LYS A 633 8.33 30.51 21.06
CA LYS A 633 9.69 29.97 20.84
C LYS A 633 9.69 28.50 20.40
N THR A 634 8.53 27.84 20.40
CA THR A 634 8.41 26.45 19.99
C THR A 634 8.59 26.35 18.48
N ALA A 635 9.62 25.63 18.04
CA ALA A 635 9.78 25.26 16.65
C ALA A 635 8.74 24.19 16.29
N ILE A 636 8.13 24.27 15.10
CA ILE A 636 7.17 23.29 14.62
C ILE A 636 7.77 22.53 13.45
N ILE A 637 7.83 21.21 13.58
CA ILE A 637 8.30 20.30 12.53
C ILE A 637 7.12 19.49 12.02
N TYR A 638 6.93 19.44 10.70
CA TYR A 638 5.89 18.65 10.06
C TYR A 638 6.51 17.51 9.25
N THR A 639 6.25 16.25 9.64
CA THR A 639 6.58 15.11 8.79
C THR A 639 5.44 14.76 7.85
N ASN A 640 5.69 14.85 6.54
CA ASN A 640 4.79 14.36 5.50
C ASN A 640 5.16 12.91 5.12
N HIS A 641 4.20 11.98 5.18
CA HIS A 641 4.34 10.59 4.72
C HIS A 641 3.57 10.33 3.42
N THR A 642 2.87 11.35 2.90
CA THR A 642 1.91 11.22 1.82
C THR A 642 2.35 11.98 0.57
N ILE A 643 2.60 11.26 -0.54
CA ILE A 643 2.97 11.84 -1.84
C ILE A 643 1.85 11.77 -2.89
N VAL A 644 0.65 11.34 -2.49
CA VAL A 644 -0.52 11.26 -3.37
C VAL A 644 -1.54 12.34 -2.96
N PRO A 645 -1.94 13.25 -3.86
CA PRO A 645 -2.85 14.35 -3.51
C PRO A 645 -4.15 13.90 -2.84
N GLY A 646 -4.73 12.79 -3.30
CA GLY A 646 -5.97 12.24 -2.74
C GLY A 646 -5.84 11.61 -1.35
N GLY A 647 -4.61 11.40 -0.86
CA GLY A 647 -4.33 10.96 0.50
C GLY A 647 -4.11 12.12 1.49
N LEU A 648 -4.00 13.36 1.00
CA LEU A 648 -3.81 14.52 1.86
C LEU A 648 -5.12 14.90 2.57
N GLU A 649 -4.97 15.41 3.80
CA GLU A 649 -6.10 15.67 4.68
C GLU A 649 -6.80 16.99 4.31
N VAL A 650 -7.85 16.88 3.49
CA VAL A 650 -8.60 18.01 2.93
C VAL A 650 -10.11 17.84 3.14
N PHE A 651 -10.76 18.82 3.75
CA PHE A 651 -12.19 18.79 4.09
C PHE A 651 -12.96 19.83 3.27
N GLN A 652 -14.08 19.42 2.68
CA GLN A 652 -14.99 20.35 2.00
C GLN A 652 -16.23 20.59 2.85
N ALA A 653 -16.63 21.85 3.01
CA ALA A 653 -17.79 22.20 3.83
C ALA A 653 -19.08 21.47 3.40
N THR A 654 -19.27 21.29 2.09
CA THR A 654 -20.38 20.51 1.52
C THR A 654 -20.39 19.05 1.97
N GLY A 655 -19.22 18.40 2.03
CA GLY A 655 -19.08 17.01 2.47
C GLY A 655 -19.26 16.81 3.98
N LEU A 656 -19.26 17.91 4.75
CA LEU A 656 -19.55 17.91 6.19
C LEU A 656 -20.95 18.45 6.50
N HIS A 657 -21.76 18.73 5.48
CA HIS A 657 -23.08 19.34 5.59
C HIS A 657 -23.06 20.66 6.37
N THR A 658 -22.06 21.51 6.08
CA THR A 658 -21.89 22.80 6.74
C THR A 658 -21.27 23.87 5.83
N ASP A 659 -20.90 25.01 6.41
CA ASP A 659 -20.17 26.11 5.83
C ASP A 659 -18.77 26.27 6.43
N ASP A 660 -17.94 27.04 5.73
CA ASP A 660 -16.54 27.29 6.09
C ASP A 660 -16.38 28.05 7.43
N ASN A 661 -17.30 28.95 7.79
CA ASN A 661 -17.25 29.67 9.07
C ASN A 661 -17.43 28.72 10.24
N ARG A 662 -18.38 27.80 10.14
CA ARG A 662 -18.64 26.83 11.21
C ARG A 662 -17.48 25.83 11.37
N MET A 663 -16.83 25.41 10.28
CA MET A 663 -15.61 24.60 10.34
C MET A 663 -14.46 25.36 11.02
N MET A 664 -14.21 26.61 10.63
CA MET A 664 -13.17 27.43 11.25
C MET A 664 -13.44 27.71 12.72
N TYR A 665 -14.70 27.98 13.09
CA TYR A 665 -15.13 28.11 14.48
C TYR A 665 -14.90 26.81 15.27
N SER A 666 -15.07 25.65 14.65
CA SER A 666 -14.78 24.36 15.28
C SER A 666 -13.29 24.17 15.57
N ILE A 667 -12.39 24.57 14.67
CA ILE A 667 -10.92 24.54 14.90
C ILE A 667 -10.56 25.38 16.14
N GLY A 668 -11.34 26.42 16.44
CA GLY A 668 -11.36 27.10 17.74
C GLY A 668 -10.10 27.90 18.03
N ILE A 669 -9.73 28.78 17.11
CA ILE A 669 -8.65 29.77 17.28
C ILE A 669 -9.22 31.01 18.00
N PRO A 670 -8.43 31.81 18.75
CA PRO A 670 -8.91 33.06 19.32
C PRO A 670 -9.42 34.06 18.27
N GLU A 671 -10.48 34.81 18.61
CA GLU A 671 -11.18 35.71 17.66
C GLU A 671 -10.25 36.71 16.97
N HIS A 672 -9.34 37.32 17.74
CA HIS A 672 -8.36 38.29 17.23
C HIS A 672 -7.35 37.69 16.23
N LYS A 673 -7.25 36.36 16.15
CA LYS A 673 -6.40 35.59 15.22
C LYS A 673 -7.20 34.93 14.10
N HIS A 674 -8.53 35.02 14.11
CA HIS A 674 -9.40 34.35 13.14
C HIS A 674 -9.03 34.65 11.69
N LEU A 675 -8.79 35.91 11.31
CA LEU A 675 -8.47 36.27 9.93
C LEU A 675 -7.16 35.63 9.46
N GLN A 676 -6.13 35.65 10.32
CA GLN A 676 -4.83 35.06 10.05
C GLN A 676 -4.97 33.54 9.83
N PHE A 677 -5.54 32.82 10.79
CA PHE A 677 -5.66 31.36 10.71
C PHE A 677 -6.70 30.88 9.71
N ARG A 678 -7.74 31.68 9.44
CA ARG A 678 -8.66 31.41 8.35
C ARG A 678 -7.91 31.36 7.03
N SER A 679 -7.02 32.31 6.75
CA SER A 679 -6.20 32.26 5.54
C SER A 679 -5.17 31.11 5.51
N THR A 680 -4.83 30.56 6.67
CA THR A 680 -3.93 29.41 6.81
C THR A 680 -4.60 28.07 6.51
N PHE A 681 -5.88 27.92 6.85
CA PHE A 681 -6.64 26.67 6.67
C PHE A 681 -7.56 26.68 5.46
N LEU A 682 -8.15 27.83 5.13
CA LEU A 682 -9.21 27.93 4.14
C LEU A 682 -8.65 28.29 2.76
N ARG A 683 -8.90 27.41 1.79
CA ARG A 683 -8.62 27.58 0.37
C ARG A 683 -9.89 28.01 -0.38
N PRO A 684 -9.76 28.60 -1.60
CA PRO A 684 -10.91 28.96 -2.43
C PRO A 684 -11.88 27.78 -2.62
N GLY A 685 -13.18 28.09 -2.68
CA GLY A 685 -14.23 27.07 -2.86
C GLY A 685 -14.70 26.39 -1.56
N GLY A 686 -14.40 26.94 -0.39
CA GLY A 686 -14.88 26.40 0.90
C GLY A 686 -14.13 25.14 1.35
N ILE A 687 -12.85 25.04 0.97
CA ILE A 687 -12.00 23.87 1.24
C ILE A 687 -11.12 24.19 2.45
N VAL A 688 -11.26 23.43 3.53
CA VAL A 688 -10.38 23.47 4.70
C VAL A 688 -9.29 22.41 4.51
N ASP A 689 -8.06 22.86 4.29
CA ASP A 689 -6.91 22.03 3.92
C ASP A 689 -5.92 21.97 5.10
N PHE A 690 -5.88 20.83 5.79
CA PHE A 690 -4.99 20.63 6.94
C PHE A 690 -3.53 20.48 6.52
N CYS A 691 -3.27 19.93 5.33
CA CYS A 691 -1.92 19.84 4.78
C CYS A 691 -1.36 21.23 4.46
N TYR A 692 -2.14 22.08 3.79
CA TYR A 692 -1.76 23.46 3.52
C TYR A 692 -1.51 24.24 4.83
N ALA A 693 -2.37 24.04 5.84
CA ALA A 693 -2.16 24.65 7.15
C ALA A 693 -0.86 24.17 7.80
N ALA A 694 -0.55 22.87 7.73
CA ALA A 694 0.67 22.31 8.31
C ALA A 694 1.92 22.91 7.66
N ILE A 695 1.92 23.04 6.34
CA ILE A 695 2.99 23.69 5.57
C ILE A 695 3.21 25.15 6.02
N ARG A 696 2.13 25.88 6.27
CA ARG A 696 2.17 27.31 6.63
C ARG A 696 2.52 27.57 8.09
N LEU A 697 2.30 26.59 8.97
CA LEU A 697 2.55 26.72 10.41
C LEU A 697 3.90 26.11 10.84
N ALA A 698 4.41 25.14 10.08
CA ALA A 698 5.71 24.53 10.31
C ALA A 698 6.86 25.49 10.01
N ASP A 699 7.96 25.36 10.76
CA ASP A 699 9.24 26.02 10.48
C ASP A 699 10.12 25.15 9.59
N VAL A 700 9.97 23.82 9.70
CA VAL A 700 10.65 22.83 8.87
C VAL A 700 9.67 21.73 8.49
N ILE A 701 9.74 21.26 7.25
CA ILE A 701 9.07 20.05 6.82
C ILE A 701 10.11 18.95 6.65
N ASN A 702 9.85 17.77 7.17
CA ASN A 702 10.64 16.59 6.82
C ASN A 702 9.79 15.56 6.08
N ALA A 703 10.45 14.82 5.21
CA ALA A 703 9.93 13.66 4.52
C ALA A 703 10.62 12.41 5.05
N VAL A 704 10.09 11.23 4.73
CA VAL A 704 10.56 9.95 5.28
C VAL A 704 11.78 9.34 4.58
N SER A 705 12.33 10.05 3.59
CA SER A 705 13.61 9.79 2.91
C SER A 705 13.99 11.01 2.07
N ASP A 706 15.20 11.05 1.50
CA ASP A 706 15.62 12.11 0.59
C ASP A 706 14.82 12.09 -0.72
N GLU A 707 14.53 10.92 -1.26
CA GLU A 707 13.68 10.74 -2.44
C GLU A 707 12.25 11.20 -2.15
N HIS A 708 11.73 10.86 -0.97
CA HIS A 708 10.43 11.33 -0.52
C HIS A 708 10.42 12.85 -0.31
N ALA A 709 11.53 13.46 0.11
CA ALA A 709 11.65 14.92 0.21
C ALA A 709 11.54 15.58 -1.17
N ILE A 710 12.22 15.04 -2.18
CA ILE A 710 12.12 15.51 -3.57
C ILE A 710 10.67 15.39 -4.06
N ALA A 711 10.03 14.24 -3.85
CA ALA A 711 8.64 14.00 -4.23
C ALA A 711 7.66 14.95 -3.50
N THR A 712 7.86 15.16 -2.20
CA THR A 712 7.05 16.08 -1.37
C THR A 712 7.19 17.52 -1.85
N ARG A 713 8.42 17.99 -2.14
CA ARG A 713 8.65 19.34 -2.69
C ARG A 713 7.92 19.52 -4.02
N LYS A 714 8.00 18.53 -4.91
CA LYS A 714 7.32 18.57 -6.21
C LYS A 714 5.81 18.61 -6.02
N LEU A 715 5.24 17.71 -5.23
CA LEU A 715 3.81 17.65 -4.93
C LEU A 715 3.29 18.97 -4.38
N PHE A 716 3.93 19.50 -3.33
CA PHE A 716 3.48 20.74 -2.70
C PHE A 716 3.65 21.95 -3.60
N LYS A 717 4.70 21.98 -4.43
CA LYS A 717 4.85 23.01 -5.45
C LYS A 717 3.77 22.91 -6.54
N ASP A 718 3.40 21.71 -6.97
CA ASP A 718 2.34 21.51 -7.96
C ASP A 718 0.96 21.89 -7.40
N MET A 719 0.69 21.58 -6.12
CA MET A 719 -0.58 21.87 -5.46
C MET A 719 -0.74 23.33 -5.04
N TYR A 720 0.32 23.93 -4.50
CA TYR A 720 0.27 25.22 -3.81
C TYR A 720 1.07 26.31 -4.54
N GLY A 721 1.83 25.96 -5.58
CA GLY A 721 2.56 26.91 -6.41
C GLY A 721 3.56 27.72 -5.60
N LYS A 722 3.52 29.04 -5.80
CA LYS A 722 4.37 30.01 -5.10
C LYS A 722 4.10 30.12 -3.59
N ASP A 723 2.99 29.57 -3.09
CA ASP A 723 2.67 29.60 -1.67
C ASP A 723 3.49 28.57 -0.87
N PHE A 724 4.22 27.68 -1.56
CA PHE A 724 5.13 26.72 -0.98
C PHE A 724 6.58 27.21 -1.14
N ASP A 725 7.16 27.70 -0.05
CA ASP A 725 8.52 28.28 0.00
C ASP A 725 9.33 27.78 1.23
N ILE A 726 8.89 26.67 1.82
CA ILE A 726 9.52 26.09 3.00
C ILE A 726 10.46 24.95 2.60
N GLN A 727 11.58 24.82 3.31
CA GLN A 727 12.52 23.73 3.09
C GLN A 727 11.88 22.39 3.49
N VAL A 728 12.07 21.38 2.63
CA VAL A 728 11.75 19.98 2.95
C VAL A 728 13.04 19.19 3.04
N ILE A 729 13.29 18.56 4.17
CA ILE A 729 14.47 17.71 4.41
C ILE A 729 14.09 16.23 4.38
N GLY A 730 14.96 15.36 3.88
CA GLY A 730 14.76 13.91 3.98
C GLY A 730 15.29 13.41 5.32
N VAL A 731 14.48 12.64 6.04
CA VAL A 731 14.89 11.92 7.25
C VAL A 731 14.40 10.50 7.10
N LEU A 732 15.34 9.58 6.83
CA LEU A 732 15.00 8.18 6.62
C LEU A 732 14.36 7.59 7.88
N ASN A 733 13.18 6.98 7.74
CA ASN A 733 12.53 6.28 8.85
C ASN A 733 13.39 5.10 9.33
N GLY A 734 13.31 4.80 10.62
CA GLY A 734 14.01 3.68 11.25
C GLY A 734 13.08 2.88 12.16
N SER A 735 13.55 1.71 12.57
CA SER A 735 12.86 0.81 13.49
C SER A 735 13.60 0.69 14.83
N GLY A 736 12.82 0.48 15.89
CA GLY A 736 13.31 0.37 17.26
C GLY A 736 13.87 -1.01 17.62
N LYS A 737 14.43 -1.14 18.83
CA LYS A 737 14.92 -2.42 19.37
C LYS A 737 13.82 -3.42 19.61
N THR A 738 12.58 -2.96 19.73
CA THR A 738 11.39 -3.81 19.85
C THR A 738 11.28 -4.84 18.70
N TRP A 739 11.88 -4.55 17.53
CA TRP A 739 11.88 -5.47 16.38
C TRP A 739 13.07 -6.44 16.35
N LYS A 740 14.04 -6.26 17.25
CA LYS A 740 15.21 -7.13 17.36
C LYS A 740 14.89 -8.31 18.28
N ASN A 741 15.35 -9.49 17.91
CA ASN A 741 15.25 -10.67 18.76
C ASN A 741 16.11 -10.51 20.03
N ASP A 742 15.60 -10.92 21.19
CA ASP A 742 16.33 -10.87 22.47
C ASP A 742 17.70 -11.56 22.43
N LEU A 743 17.82 -12.65 21.69
CA LEU A 743 19.10 -13.35 21.49
C LEU A 743 20.08 -12.48 20.70
N LEU A 744 19.61 -11.76 19.69
CA LEU A 744 20.44 -10.83 18.92
C LEU A 744 20.88 -9.65 19.81
N ILE A 745 19.97 -9.07 20.59
CA ILE A 745 20.30 -7.99 21.55
C ILE A 745 21.33 -8.49 22.57
N LYS A 746 21.19 -9.73 23.03
CA LYS A 746 22.13 -10.36 23.97
C LYS A 746 23.50 -10.56 23.34
N LEU A 747 23.57 -11.10 22.12
CA LEU A 747 24.82 -11.28 21.39
C LEU A 747 25.51 -9.93 21.12
N GLU A 748 24.79 -8.91 20.67
CA GLU A 748 25.33 -7.54 20.47
C GLU A 748 25.94 -6.95 21.76
N LYS A 749 25.38 -7.29 22.94
CA LYS A 749 25.91 -6.87 24.24
C LYS A 749 27.14 -7.67 24.69
N GLU A 750 27.27 -8.92 24.24
CA GLU A 750 28.36 -9.82 24.59
C GLU A 750 29.59 -9.65 23.69
N GLY A 751 29.44 -8.95 22.56
CA GLY A 751 30.49 -8.69 21.56
C GLY A 751 30.59 -9.82 20.55
#